data_AF-A0A8H3F672-F1
#
_entry.id   AF-A0A8H3F672-F1
#
_cell.length_a   1.000
_cell.length_b   1.000
_cell.length_c   1.000
_cell.angle_alpha   90.00
_cell.angle_beta   90.00
_cell.angle_gamma   90.00
#
_symmetry.space_group_name_H-M   'P 1'
#
loop_
_entity.id
_entity.type
_entity.pdbx_description
1 polymer ?
#
loop_
_entity_poly.entity_id
_entity_poly.type
_entity_poly.pdbx_seq_one_letter_code
_entity_poly.pdbx_strand_id
1 'polypeptide(L)'
;MSLGTVLVFGGSSGIGLGIATEIIKSGSRVVIASSTQSKIDKVVASLNELAGEIRAFGYVINLSDENKLEENVIAVLKYASSNEVTGNSSGKLNHITHSAGEIPSRTTLKEWSPVNSFASWTVRYLSALTIAKHAPDYLVNSDKSSITFTTGALAVKPMAGSSTFIGQGAAMESTARALAIELAPIRVNVVAPGAIDTPMMDTFGAYDAGVIEYFKQDNLLKKLGTPEDSAQPYLYFMRDTFQTGTTLRNDGGRLLKNNEGPSSEIRYFEEGDDGKITEQKNSESETAALKARLEALEKELHEYEVKEGIAGKDPFEVFGYIFDRMPDDIRPVKVSEEELKAALSKGDQEANEHIDDDVPSSKQDGASHDFDKIFKQLPENVRSKITKEELQEMIEQEESIDEEYLAEDMLRNEDIEQDVEGQDLEERFRNEIFGKEDKPLHVQYPEHIKIHMDSFNKTMATVVSQSKDYKSIGQLWTKYELCKKHVPGFLDEIPPQVWRIIWLSQWKGNPIAETRQQHLWTIVNDMVDVDFPLDHDQRLVYIEYEFSEGSKTLAMKRWREGYNELEDNDPKREEYRDLGVRLHVEAGRLSEAQALIFGGKRQTPVRAEDVAVLIGAWAGKSDQHSLKIAWTLYLDMRERLGDKTKLDDYDQIAMTFLGANKPNLALAVFKDMVLSTGSQSRSLEVQTKSMSLLQQLQTHASGRKEVDMISLETLASIPKQFENKYFYASWIKRLIGLGEIDATRQVLELMFQRGIRPDAKHVNGIIGAWLRGQDKHDHQLALQIAWSMVKERLKFVARRSNARDGNDKVIDALDTGKLIPPYISRNLPPATIETFCILLLYYERRSMTQSVDYVKNCLDDAEIAPNSFFMNHLLHAELRKHNIGEAWHIFKTMRLNLTPDFETFSVLWGCEKVYTAGYSAKAPEFPRSRTLFLRMTEWFHSLSGRGLQQARDSFDSELYNKIIQCFCLQKDIQGTIVTLYALRDMFQAYPNPNTERMLYIQLARMGEGLIRRHRRAQRGNRFSANPASIQDFSKIIKMATLIKKERIQFLKTKGIEDESLQGQARLDEDLWRIVEVLRVGLRHQAGVNIDEESSQEQHLGLVATEMGVPNTSMEDPCCSTT
;
A
#
# COMPACT_ATOMS: atom_id res chain seq x y z
N MET A 1 -1.82 8.32 45.97
CA MET A 1 -0.58 7.59 46.32
C MET A 1 0.58 8.35 45.70
N SER A 2 1.75 8.37 46.35
CA SER A 2 2.95 8.96 45.74
C SER A 2 3.43 8.10 44.56
N LEU A 3 3.95 8.76 43.53
CA LEU A 3 4.55 8.18 42.32
C LEU A 3 6.07 8.01 42.47
N GLY A 4 6.63 8.29 43.67
CA GLY A 4 8.06 8.20 43.94
C GLY A 4 8.84 9.34 43.26
N THR A 5 9.82 9.00 42.41
CA THR A 5 10.64 9.98 41.66
C THR A 5 10.42 9.83 40.16
N VAL A 6 10.08 10.94 39.49
CA VAL A 6 9.77 10.99 38.06
C VAL A 6 10.73 11.91 37.31
N LEU A 7 11.21 11.49 36.14
CA LEU A 7 12.03 12.29 35.24
C LEU A 7 11.21 12.76 34.02
N VAL A 8 11.19 14.06 33.77
CA VAL A 8 10.41 14.72 32.70
C VAL A 8 11.35 15.41 31.71
N PHE A 9 11.64 14.73 30.60
CA PHE A 9 12.27 15.36 29.44
C PHE A 9 11.25 16.30 28.77
N GLY A 10 11.63 17.56 28.58
CA GLY A 10 10.74 18.65 28.12
C GLY A 10 10.07 19.44 29.25
N GLY A 11 10.37 19.16 30.53
CA GLY A 11 9.62 19.67 31.69
C GLY A 11 9.67 21.17 32.00
N SER A 12 10.19 22.02 31.11
CA SER A 12 10.37 23.47 31.35
C SER A 12 9.26 24.38 30.78
N SER A 13 8.31 23.83 30.01
CA SER A 13 7.16 24.58 29.46
C SER A 13 6.06 23.65 28.96
N GLY A 14 4.86 24.22 28.71
CA GLY A 14 3.74 23.51 28.08
C GLY A 14 3.37 22.19 28.77
N ILE A 15 3.12 21.14 27.97
CA ILE A 15 2.73 19.80 28.45
C ILE A 15 3.72 19.25 29.50
N GLY A 16 5.03 19.42 29.29
CA GLY A 16 6.04 18.97 30.25
C GLY A 16 5.97 19.68 31.60
N LEU A 17 5.63 20.97 31.61
CA LEU A 17 5.39 21.74 32.82
C LEU A 17 4.10 21.30 33.53
N GLY A 18 3.03 21.04 32.78
CA GLY A 18 1.79 20.48 33.31
C GLY A 18 2.01 19.14 34.00
N ILE A 19 2.72 18.22 33.33
CA ILE A 19 3.15 16.92 33.89
C ILE A 19 3.93 17.13 35.20
N ALA A 20 4.97 17.97 35.19
CA ALA A 20 5.80 18.20 36.38
C ALA A 20 5.01 18.81 37.56
N THR A 21 4.08 19.71 37.26
CA THR A 21 3.19 20.35 38.24
C THR A 21 2.25 19.34 38.89
N GLU A 22 1.63 18.46 38.10
CA GLU A 22 0.72 17.43 38.63
C GLU A 22 1.45 16.30 39.38
N ILE A 23 2.71 16.01 39.05
CA ILE A 23 3.57 15.09 39.81
C ILE A 23 3.86 15.68 41.21
N ILE A 24 4.24 16.96 41.29
CA ILE A 24 4.46 17.66 42.56
C ILE A 24 3.18 17.67 43.41
N LYS A 25 2.03 18.08 42.84
CA LYS A 25 0.72 18.04 43.50
C LYS A 25 0.31 16.63 43.95
N SER A 26 0.74 15.59 43.21
CA SER A 26 0.53 14.17 43.58
C SER A 26 1.43 13.69 44.74
N GLY A 27 2.22 14.56 45.37
CA GLY A 27 3.10 14.21 46.48
C GLY A 27 4.31 13.38 46.06
N SER A 28 4.95 13.75 44.94
CA SER A 28 6.01 12.96 44.29
C SER A 28 7.18 13.85 43.85
N ARG A 29 8.41 13.34 43.87
CA ARG A 29 9.62 14.09 43.45
C ARG A 29 9.67 14.16 41.92
N VAL A 30 10.08 15.30 41.37
CA VAL A 30 10.22 15.49 39.92
C VAL A 30 11.61 16.01 39.55
N VAL A 31 12.13 15.54 38.43
CA VAL A 31 13.34 16.05 37.77
C VAL A 31 12.93 16.55 36.40
N ILE A 32 13.13 17.83 36.09
CA ILE A 32 12.88 18.37 34.75
C ILE A 32 14.18 18.47 33.96
N ALA A 33 14.17 17.98 32.72
CA ALA A 33 15.32 17.98 31.83
C ALA A 33 14.98 18.75 30.53
N SER A 34 15.74 19.80 30.21
CA SER A 34 15.44 20.69 29.07
C SER A 34 16.68 21.49 28.62
N SER A 35 16.61 22.13 27.45
CA SER A 35 17.76 22.82 26.82
C SER A 35 18.12 24.22 27.37
N THR A 36 17.39 24.78 28.33
CA THR A 36 17.58 26.18 28.77
C THR A 36 17.62 26.31 30.30
N GLN A 37 18.81 26.58 30.86
CA GLN A 37 19.04 26.73 32.31
C GLN A 37 18.07 27.73 32.94
N SER A 38 17.99 28.96 32.42
CA SER A 38 17.16 30.03 32.98
C SER A 38 15.64 29.80 32.89
N LYS A 39 15.17 28.85 32.08
CA LYS A 39 13.77 28.36 32.13
C LYS A 39 13.62 27.30 33.21
N ILE A 40 14.55 26.35 33.29
CA ILE A 40 14.59 25.32 34.33
C ILE A 40 14.64 25.96 35.72
N ASP A 41 15.53 26.92 35.97
CA ASP A 41 15.70 27.54 37.29
C ASP A 41 14.40 28.19 37.80
N LYS A 42 13.72 28.92 36.92
CA LYS A 42 12.41 29.56 37.20
C LYS A 42 11.34 28.52 37.51
N VAL A 43 11.23 27.48 36.68
CA VAL A 43 10.24 26.41 36.89
C VAL A 43 10.55 25.61 38.15
N VAL A 44 11.81 25.30 38.44
CA VAL A 44 12.24 24.60 39.65
C VAL A 44 11.92 25.44 40.89
N ALA A 45 12.11 26.76 40.86
CA ALA A 45 11.66 27.63 41.95
C ALA A 45 10.13 27.54 42.14
N SER A 46 9.34 27.79 41.08
CA SER A 46 7.87 27.73 41.13
C SER A 46 7.31 26.37 41.56
N LEU A 47 7.93 25.27 41.13
CA LEU A 47 7.54 23.92 41.54
C LEU A 47 7.91 23.64 43.01
N ASN A 48 9.03 24.15 43.52
CA ASN A 48 9.41 23.99 44.92
C ASN A 48 8.53 24.83 45.86
N GLU A 49 8.05 26.00 45.43
CA GLU A 49 7.01 26.77 46.16
C GLU A 49 5.71 25.97 46.33
N LEU A 50 5.36 25.13 45.35
CA LEU A 50 4.19 24.23 45.40
C LEU A 50 4.44 22.90 46.15
N ALA A 51 5.71 22.51 46.37
CA ALA A 51 6.07 21.16 46.82
C ALA A 51 6.22 20.98 48.34
N GLY A 52 6.45 22.07 49.09
CA GLY A 52 6.63 22.03 50.55
C GLY A 52 7.88 21.25 50.97
N GLU A 53 7.70 20.05 51.54
CA GLU A 53 8.82 19.15 51.92
C GLU A 53 9.40 18.36 50.74
N ILE A 54 8.63 18.23 49.66
CA ILE A 54 9.04 17.53 48.43
C ILE A 54 9.87 18.50 47.58
N ARG A 55 10.68 17.98 46.66
CA ARG A 55 11.53 18.80 45.78
C ARG A 55 11.34 18.52 44.31
N ALA A 56 11.39 19.60 43.54
CA ALA A 56 11.68 19.60 42.12
C ALA A 56 13.19 19.84 41.90
N PHE A 57 13.76 19.12 40.95
CA PHE A 57 15.17 19.23 40.52
C PHE A 57 15.24 19.56 39.02
N GLY A 58 16.35 20.13 38.58
CA GLY A 58 16.51 20.58 37.18
C GLY A 58 17.86 20.17 36.60
N TYR A 59 17.87 19.81 35.32
CA TYR A 59 19.11 19.48 34.59
C TYR A 59 19.06 20.00 33.14
N VAL A 60 20.15 20.64 32.69
CA VAL A 60 20.26 21.12 31.31
C VAL A 60 20.76 20.02 30.38
N ILE A 61 19.97 19.74 29.34
CA ILE A 61 20.31 18.80 28.27
C ILE A 61 19.91 19.37 26.92
N ASN A 62 20.82 19.32 25.95
CA ASN A 62 20.43 19.40 24.55
C ASN A 62 20.20 17.98 23.98
N LEU A 63 19.00 17.74 23.48
CA LEU A 63 18.63 16.50 22.78
C LEU A 63 18.83 16.60 21.25
N SER A 64 19.18 17.77 20.70
CA SER A 64 19.40 17.95 19.26
C SER A 64 20.85 17.71 18.81
N ASP A 65 21.79 17.47 19.73
CA ASP A 65 23.19 17.15 19.40
C ASP A 65 23.35 15.65 19.16
N GLU A 66 23.16 15.23 17.91
CA GLU A 66 23.25 13.83 17.45
C GLU A 66 24.55 13.14 17.87
N ASN A 67 25.67 13.86 17.90
CA ASN A 67 26.99 13.31 18.23
C ASN A 67 27.15 13.00 19.73
N LYS A 68 26.32 13.61 20.58
CA LYS A 68 26.36 13.47 22.04
C LYS A 68 25.05 12.96 22.66
N LEU A 69 24.03 12.66 21.85
CA LEU A 69 22.70 12.29 22.31
C LEU A 69 22.73 11.19 23.38
N GLU A 70 23.52 10.13 23.14
CA GLU A 70 23.68 9.02 24.09
C GLU A 70 24.42 9.42 25.37
N GLU A 71 25.52 10.17 25.27
CA GLU A 71 26.25 10.70 26.43
C GLU A 71 25.35 11.61 27.29
N ASN A 72 24.63 12.53 26.64
CA ASN A 72 23.73 13.49 27.26
C ASN A 72 22.57 12.80 28.00
N VAL A 73 21.90 11.83 27.35
CA VAL A 73 20.79 11.07 27.97
C VAL A 73 21.29 10.26 29.16
N ILE A 74 22.45 9.58 29.04
CA ILE A 74 23.08 8.86 30.16
C ILE A 74 23.41 9.82 31.32
N ALA A 75 23.90 11.03 31.05
CA ALA A 75 24.23 12.02 32.08
C ALA A 75 22.99 12.48 32.86
N VAL A 76 21.87 12.78 32.18
CA VAL A 76 20.59 13.09 32.84
C VAL A 76 20.11 11.93 33.70
N LEU A 77 20.14 10.70 33.17
CA LEU A 77 19.65 9.52 33.89
C LEU A 77 20.49 9.25 35.16
N LYS A 78 21.82 9.40 35.10
CA LYS A 78 22.72 9.30 36.25
C LYS A 78 22.47 10.39 37.31
N TYR A 79 22.21 11.62 36.89
CA TYR A 79 21.86 12.71 37.81
C TYR A 79 20.50 12.46 38.48
N ALA A 80 19.48 12.17 37.68
CA ALA A 80 18.10 11.98 38.13
C ALA A 80 17.94 10.77 39.06
N SER A 81 18.73 9.71 38.84
CA SER A 81 18.76 8.51 39.69
C SER A 81 19.66 8.64 40.94
N SER A 82 20.36 9.76 41.14
CA SER A 82 21.23 9.93 42.31
C SER A 82 20.46 9.83 43.64
N ASN A 83 21.12 9.40 44.71
CA ASN A 83 20.49 9.26 46.03
C ASN A 83 20.02 10.59 46.62
N GLU A 84 20.62 11.72 46.22
CA GLU A 84 20.19 13.08 46.58
C GLU A 84 18.84 13.44 45.93
N VAL A 85 18.72 13.20 44.62
CA VAL A 85 17.52 13.53 43.83
C VAL A 85 16.37 12.56 44.10
N THR A 86 16.67 11.26 44.14
CA THR A 86 15.66 10.22 44.43
C THR A 86 15.25 10.21 45.90
N GLY A 87 16.13 10.70 46.80
CA GLY A 87 15.92 10.71 48.26
C GLY A 87 15.62 9.33 48.83
N ASN A 88 16.25 8.29 48.27
CA ASN A 88 16.17 6.90 48.72
C ASN A 88 17.50 6.18 48.47
N SER A 89 17.72 5.03 49.12
CA SER A 89 18.99 4.30 49.06
C SER A 89 19.16 3.38 47.82
N SER A 90 18.15 3.27 46.96
CA SER A 90 18.24 2.41 45.77
C SER A 90 18.90 3.12 44.58
N GLY A 91 18.91 4.45 44.56
CA GLY A 91 19.42 5.22 43.43
C GLY A 91 18.65 4.94 42.13
N LYS A 92 17.32 4.83 42.22
CA LYS A 92 16.43 4.49 41.10
C LYS A 92 15.22 5.42 41.00
N LEU A 93 14.82 5.67 39.76
CA LEU A 93 13.60 6.36 39.34
C LEU A 93 12.40 5.39 39.30
N ASN A 94 11.19 5.94 39.34
CA ASN A 94 9.94 5.20 39.16
C ASN A 94 9.35 5.39 37.76
N HIS A 95 9.32 6.62 37.26
CA HIS A 95 8.74 6.91 35.95
C HIS A 95 9.62 7.85 35.12
N ILE A 96 9.57 7.70 33.80
CA ILE A 96 10.21 8.61 32.84
C ILE A 96 9.15 9.05 31.82
N THR A 97 9.00 10.35 31.61
CA THR A 97 8.16 10.90 30.54
C THR A 97 9.00 11.67 29.53
N HIS A 98 8.74 11.45 28.25
CA HIS A 98 9.36 12.19 27.16
C HIS A 98 8.33 13.09 26.46
N SER A 99 8.38 14.38 26.78
CA SER A 99 7.54 15.45 26.20
C SER A 99 8.36 16.51 25.46
N ALA A 100 9.69 16.32 25.33
CA ALA A 100 10.55 17.23 24.59
C ALA A 100 10.25 17.15 23.09
N GLY A 101 10.28 18.31 22.43
CA GLY A 101 10.02 18.43 21.01
C GLY A 101 10.15 19.87 20.53
N GLU A 102 10.51 20.01 19.26
CA GLU A 102 10.67 21.29 18.58
C GLU A 102 9.33 21.79 18.01
N ILE A 103 9.26 23.07 17.63
CA ILE A 103 8.10 23.66 16.95
C ILE A 103 7.95 22.98 15.57
N PRO A 104 6.79 22.40 15.22
CA PRO A 104 6.62 21.70 13.94
C PRO A 104 6.72 22.66 12.75
N SER A 105 7.75 22.49 11.91
CA SER A 105 7.87 23.20 10.64
C SER A 105 6.85 22.64 9.63
N ARG A 106 5.92 23.48 9.16
CA ARG A 106 4.98 23.14 8.06
C ARG A 106 5.67 23.21 6.70
N THR A 107 6.72 22.42 6.52
CA THR A 107 7.47 22.35 5.26
C THR A 107 6.70 21.48 4.26
N THR A 108 6.33 22.03 3.11
CA THR A 108 5.69 21.24 2.05
C THR A 108 6.64 20.17 1.50
N LEU A 109 6.13 19.11 0.87
CA LEU A 109 6.97 18.09 0.24
C LEU A 109 7.90 18.66 -0.86
N LYS A 110 7.55 19.83 -1.43
CA LYS A 110 8.32 20.56 -2.45
C LYS A 110 9.52 21.32 -1.86
N GLU A 111 9.42 21.75 -0.61
CA GLU A 111 10.46 22.49 0.13
C GLU A 111 11.27 21.57 1.05
N TRP A 112 10.85 20.30 1.18
CA TRP A 112 11.45 19.34 2.09
C TRP A 112 12.91 19.05 1.76
N SER A 113 13.71 18.91 2.82
CA SER A 113 15.07 18.44 2.76
C SER A 113 15.32 17.44 3.89
N PRO A 114 16.04 16.32 3.66
CA PRO A 114 16.37 15.36 4.71
C PRO A 114 17.05 16.02 5.91
N VAL A 115 17.95 16.98 5.67
CA VAL A 115 18.73 17.70 6.69
C VAL A 115 17.80 18.41 7.68
N ASN A 116 16.71 19.01 7.20
CA ASN A 116 15.76 19.75 8.04
C ASN A 116 14.86 18.80 8.85
N SER A 117 14.75 17.52 8.47
CA SER A 117 13.94 16.53 9.19
C SER A 117 14.74 15.72 10.21
N PHE A 118 16.03 15.48 9.98
CA PHE A 118 16.86 14.72 10.94
C PHE A 118 16.82 15.34 12.34
N ALA A 119 16.94 16.67 12.49
CA ALA A 119 16.86 17.35 13.79
C ALA A 119 15.58 17.03 14.60
N SER A 120 14.40 17.16 13.96
CA SER A 120 13.12 16.84 14.59
C SER A 120 13.04 15.36 15.02
N TRP A 121 13.45 14.46 14.12
CA TRP A 121 13.47 13.01 14.39
C TRP A 121 14.48 12.66 15.49
N THR A 122 15.60 13.37 15.57
CA THR A 122 16.59 13.24 16.63
C THR A 122 15.98 13.58 18.00
N VAL A 123 15.33 14.74 18.14
CA VAL A 123 14.72 15.14 19.41
C VAL A 123 13.49 14.30 19.78
N ARG A 124 12.60 14.00 18.83
CA ARG A 124 11.30 13.36 19.13
C ARG A 124 11.31 11.83 19.07
N TYR A 125 12.26 11.20 18.36
CA TYR A 125 12.28 9.74 18.14
C TYR A 125 13.60 9.06 18.52
N LEU A 126 14.76 9.58 18.07
CA LEU A 126 16.05 8.96 18.43
C LEU A 126 16.34 9.13 19.92
N SER A 127 16.08 10.31 20.50
CA SER A 127 16.22 10.52 21.95
C SER A 127 15.32 9.58 22.76
N ALA A 128 14.09 9.33 22.28
CA ALA A 128 13.13 8.45 22.92
C ALA A 128 13.63 6.99 22.93
N LEU A 129 14.20 6.52 21.81
CA LEU A 129 14.88 5.23 21.73
C LEU A 129 16.13 5.17 22.63
N THR A 130 16.94 6.23 22.68
CA THR A 130 18.12 6.31 23.56
C THR A 130 17.73 6.28 25.03
N ILE A 131 16.64 6.95 25.42
CA ILE A 131 16.06 6.88 26.76
C ILE A 131 15.59 5.46 27.05
N ALA A 132 14.85 4.82 26.15
CA ALA A 132 14.37 3.45 26.33
C ALA A 132 15.52 2.43 26.50
N LYS A 133 16.59 2.57 25.72
CA LYS A 133 17.80 1.73 25.77
C LYS A 133 18.46 1.73 27.16
N HIS A 134 18.54 2.90 27.81
CA HIS A 134 19.25 3.08 29.08
C HIS A 134 18.36 3.06 30.31
N ALA A 135 17.07 3.35 30.17
CA ALA A 135 16.13 3.46 31.30
C ALA A 135 16.13 2.27 32.29
N PRO A 136 16.28 0.99 31.89
CA PRO A 136 16.35 -0.14 32.84
C PRO A 136 17.48 -0.02 33.88
N ASP A 137 18.62 0.57 33.50
CA ASP A 137 19.75 0.79 34.41
C ASP A 137 19.47 1.88 35.46
N TYR A 138 18.41 2.69 35.28
CA TYR A 138 18.08 3.82 36.16
C TYR A 138 16.66 3.77 36.76
N LEU A 139 15.77 2.92 36.24
CA LEU A 139 14.45 2.63 36.81
C LEU A 139 14.49 1.49 37.84
N VAL A 140 13.51 1.48 38.74
CA VAL A 140 13.15 0.28 39.52
C VAL A 140 12.57 -0.76 38.57
N ASN A 141 13.12 -1.97 38.52
CA ASN A 141 12.66 -3.01 37.60
C ASN A 141 11.37 -3.70 38.11
N SER A 142 10.21 -3.13 37.77
CA SER A 142 8.88 -3.57 38.21
C SER A 142 7.78 -3.01 37.32
N ASP A 143 6.65 -3.71 37.30
CA ASP A 143 5.31 -3.30 36.84
C ASP A 143 4.85 -1.93 37.38
N LYS A 144 5.40 -1.49 38.50
CA LYS A 144 5.12 -0.17 39.10
C LYS A 144 5.90 0.96 38.44
N SER A 145 6.84 0.66 37.56
CA SER A 145 7.63 1.63 36.81
C SER A 145 7.13 1.76 35.38
N SER A 146 7.23 2.96 34.81
CA SER A 146 6.83 3.18 33.42
C SER A 146 7.66 4.22 32.67
N ILE A 147 7.70 4.05 31.35
CA ILE A 147 8.14 5.05 30.38
C ILE A 147 6.90 5.53 29.60
N THR A 148 6.76 6.83 29.39
CA THR A 148 5.63 7.39 28.61
C THR A 148 6.12 8.42 27.60
N PHE A 149 5.95 8.11 26.31
CA PHE A 149 6.33 8.97 25.20
C PHE A 149 5.17 9.88 24.77
N THR A 150 5.47 10.95 24.03
CA THR A 150 4.49 11.92 23.55
C THR A 150 4.49 11.98 22.03
N THR A 151 3.32 11.80 21.41
CA THR A 151 3.11 11.97 19.97
C THR A 151 2.13 13.12 19.71
N GLY A 152 1.01 12.89 19.03
CA GLY A 152 -0.02 13.90 18.77
C GLY A 152 -1.06 13.40 17.76
N ALA A 153 -2.28 13.93 17.83
CA ALA A 153 -3.43 13.47 17.04
C ALA A 153 -3.21 13.53 15.50
N LEU A 154 -2.28 14.38 15.03
CA LEU A 154 -1.93 14.50 13.61
C LEU A 154 -1.21 13.25 13.04
N ALA A 155 -0.78 12.31 13.89
CA ALA A 155 -0.34 10.99 13.45
C ALA A 155 -1.50 10.06 13.01
N VAL A 156 -2.76 10.47 13.25
CA VAL A 156 -3.98 9.72 12.88
C VAL A 156 -4.89 10.52 11.95
N LYS A 157 -5.16 11.80 12.25
CA LYS A 157 -5.86 12.74 11.35
C LYS A 157 -4.87 13.79 10.84
N PRO A 158 -4.12 13.51 9.77
CA PRO A 158 -3.07 14.40 9.27
C PRO A 158 -3.65 15.67 8.63
N MET A 159 -2.78 16.65 8.38
CA MET A 159 -3.12 17.88 7.63
C MET A 159 -2.17 18.10 6.44
N ALA A 160 -2.59 18.89 5.46
CA ALA A 160 -1.72 19.32 4.37
C ALA A 160 -0.44 20.00 4.91
N GLY A 161 0.71 19.62 4.35
CA GLY A 161 2.04 20.09 4.77
C GLY A 161 2.60 19.50 6.07
N SER A 162 2.01 18.42 6.61
CA SER A 162 2.48 17.80 7.88
C SER A 162 3.26 16.48 7.75
N SER A 163 3.27 15.86 6.57
CA SER A 163 3.86 14.52 6.30
C SER A 163 5.29 14.34 6.86
N THR A 164 6.10 15.37 6.77
CA THR A 164 7.52 15.41 7.18
C THR A 164 7.72 15.27 8.70
N PHE A 165 6.77 15.75 9.51
CA PHE A 165 6.85 15.71 10.98
C PHE A 165 5.89 14.71 11.65
N ILE A 166 4.80 14.28 11.00
CA ILE A 166 3.88 13.31 11.63
C ILE A 166 4.45 11.88 11.67
N GLY A 167 5.33 11.52 10.73
CA GLY A 167 5.90 10.18 10.60
C GLY A 167 6.63 9.70 11.85
N GLN A 168 7.36 10.59 12.54
CA GLN A 168 8.04 10.28 13.80
C GLN A 168 7.06 9.91 14.93
N GLY A 169 5.83 10.45 14.89
CA GLY A 169 4.77 10.15 15.84
C GLY A 169 4.20 8.74 15.61
N ALA A 170 3.83 8.42 14.37
CA ALA A 170 3.38 7.08 14.00
C ALA A 170 4.45 6.01 14.26
N ALA A 171 5.73 6.33 13.97
CA ALA A 171 6.86 5.47 14.30
C ALA A 171 6.97 5.23 15.82
N MET A 172 6.86 6.27 16.65
CA MET A 172 6.91 6.13 18.11
C MET A 172 5.74 5.32 18.68
N GLU A 173 4.52 5.47 18.13
CA GLU A 173 3.37 4.63 18.54
C GLU A 173 3.57 3.14 18.23
N SER A 174 4.27 2.81 17.13
CA SER A 174 4.63 1.43 16.81
C SER A 174 5.77 0.93 17.72
N THR A 175 6.85 1.70 17.82
CA THR A 175 8.04 1.38 18.61
C THR A 175 7.72 1.21 20.11
N ALA A 176 6.79 1.97 20.66
CA ALA A 176 6.36 1.81 22.05
C ALA A 176 5.76 0.41 22.35
N ARG A 177 5.14 -0.25 21.36
CA ARG A 177 4.63 -1.63 21.51
C ARG A 177 5.77 -2.66 21.56
N ALA A 178 6.80 -2.47 20.75
CA ALA A 178 8.01 -3.31 20.82
C ALA A 178 8.74 -3.11 22.16
N LEU A 179 8.93 -1.86 22.57
CA LEU A 179 9.57 -1.53 23.86
C LEU A 179 8.77 -2.05 25.07
N ALA A 180 7.43 -2.08 25.00
CA ALA A 180 6.59 -2.66 26.06
C ALA A 180 6.80 -4.18 26.24
N ILE A 181 7.26 -4.88 25.18
CA ILE A 181 7.64 -6.30 25.23
C ILE A 181 9.10 -6.44 25.69
N GLU A 182 10.00 -5.63 25.13
CA GLU A 182 11.44 -5.73 25.34
C GLU A 182 11.92 -5.22 26.71
N LEU A 183 11.16 -4.32 27.35
CA LEU A 183 11.50 -3.75 28.68
C LEU A 183 10.68 -4.36 29.85
N ALA A 184 9.78 -5.31 29.58
CA ALA A 184 8.94 -5.93 30.61
C ALA A 184 9.80 -6.52 31.75
N PRO A 185 9.48 -6.26 33.04
CA PRO A 185 8.21 -5.74 33.57
C PRO A 185 8.03 -4.21 33.54
N ILE A 186 9.02 -3.41 33.13
CA ILE A 186 8.86 -1.94 33.00
C ILE A 186 7.86 -1.67 31.87
N ARG A 187 6.81 -0.90 32.17
CA ARG A 187 5.72 -0.63 31.21
C ARG A 187 6.08 0.53 30.27
N VAL A 188 5.61 0.46 29.03
CA VAL A 188 5.86 1.51 28.03
C VAL A 188 4.55 1.89 27.35
N ASN A 189 4.21 3.18 27.37
CA ASN A 189 2.98 3.71 26.76
C ASN A 189 3.24 5.02 26.01
N VAL A 190 2.23 5.51 25.29
CA VAL A 190 2.25 6.78 24.56
C VAL A 190 1.03 7.61 24.90
N VAL A 191 1.21 8.92 25.04
CA VAL A 191 0.11 9.90 25.03
C VAL A 191 0.14 10.62 23.68
N ALA A 192 -1.01 10.74 23.03
CA ALA A 192 -1.21 11.49 21.80
C ALA A 192 -2.15 12.69 22.06
N PRO A 193 -1.62 13.88 22.39
CA PRO A 193 -2.42 15.07 22.63
C PRO A 193 -3.04 15.63 21.33
N GLY A 194 -4.17 16.33 21.46
CA GLY A 194 -4.72 17.18 20.40
C GLY A 194 -4.10 18.59 20.40
N ALA A 195 -4.92 19.61 20.15
CA ALA A 195 -4.50 21.00 20.30
C ALA A 195 -4.50 21.40 21.78
N ILE A 196 -3.30 21.56 22.35
CA ILE A 196 -3.09 21.95 23.75
C ILE A 196 -2.58 23.39 23.81
N ASP A 197 -3.20 24.20 24.66
CA ASP A 197 -2.79 25.56 24.98
C ASP A 197 -1.43 25.54 25.67
N THR A 198 -0.43 26.13 25.02
CA THR A 198 0.98 26.10 25.41
C THR A 198 1.73 27.25 24.71
N PRO A 199 2.94 27.64 25.16
CA PRO A 199 3.77 28.62 24.45
C PRO A 199 4.21 28.24 23.02
N MET A 200 3.90 27.01 22.56
CA MET A 200 4.03 26.62 21.15
C MET A 200 2.83 27.09 20.31
N MET A 201 1.65 27.25 20.92
CA MET A 201 0.44 27.79 20.29
C MET A 201 0.58 29.28 20.00
N ASP A 202 1.22 30.04 20.90
CA ASP A 202 1.55 31.46 20.69
C ASP A 202 2.31 31.70 19.38
N THR A 203 3.19 30.76 18.99
CA THR A 203 3.94 30.85 17.72
C THR A 203 3.02 30.74 16.51
N PHE A 204 1.91 29.98 16.59
CA PHE A 204 0.93 29.91 15.52
C PHE A 204 -0.02 31.13 15.53
N GLY A 205 -0.47 31.56 16.72
CA GLY A 205 -1.31 32.75 16.88
C GLY A 205 -0.63 34.05 16.44
N ALA A 206 0.69 34.13 16.53
CA ALA A 206 1.49 35.26 16.04
C ALA A 206 1.60 35.33 14.50
N TYR A 207 1.19 34.28 13.77
CA TYR A 207 1.05 34.32 12.30
C TYR A 207 -0.39 34.51 11.84
N ASP A 208 -1.37 33.98 12.58
CA ASP A 208 -2.81 34.16 12.31
C ASP A 208 -3.63 33.92 13.58
N ALA A 209 -4.36 34.95 14.03
CA ALA A 209 -5.25 34.87 15.18
C ALA A 209 -6.41 33.87 14.98
N GLY A 210 -6.83 33.63 13.74
CA GLY A 210 -7.85 32.67 13.36
C GLY A 210 -7.45 31.21 13.64
N VAL A 211 -6.15 30.89 13.64
CA VAL A 211 -5.66 29.51 13.88
C VAL A 211 -5.99 29.01 15.30
N ILE A 212 -5.96 29.89 16.29
CA ILE A 212 -6.30 29.53 17.68
C ILE A 212 -7.80 29.20 17.79
N GLU A 213 -8.67 29.99 17.15
CA GLU A 213 -10.10 29.71 17.16
C GLU A 213 -10.44 28.47 16.31
N TYR A 214 -9.81 28.31 15.13
CA TYR A 214 -9.91 27.10 14.33
C TYR A 214 -9.62 25.83 15.17
N PHE A 215 -8.54 25.82 15.95
CA PHE A 215 -8.21 24.66 16.79
C PHE A 215 -9.17 24.43 17.96
N LYS A 216 -9.88 25.45 18.45
CA LYS A 216 -11.01 25.24 19.38
C LYS A 216 -12.19 24.61 18.64
N GLN A 217 -12.55 25.14 17.47
CA GLN A 217 -13.72 24.75 16.68
C GLN A 217 -13.59 23.37 16.00
N ASP A 218 -12.37 22.89 15.79
CA ASP A 218 -12.03 21.54 15.28
C ASP A 218 -12.11 20.44 16.36
N ASN A 219 -12.04 20.80 17.65
CA ASN A 219 -12.26 19.87 18.75
C ASN A 219 -13.76 19.77 19.07
N LEU A 220 -14.28 18.57 19.37
CA LEU A 220 -15.69 18.39 19.76
C LEU A 220 -16.02 19.12 21.09
N LEU A 221 -15.05 19.23 22.00
CA LEU A 221 -15.21 19.98 23.26
C LEU A 221 -15.16 21.51 23.09
N LYS A 222 -15.01 22.05 21.88
CA LYS A 222 -15.00 23.49 21.57
C LYS A 222 -14.01 24.35 22.39
N LYS A 223 -12.95 23.73 22.90
CA LYS A 223 -11.83 24.36 23.61
C LYS A 223 -10.49 23.75 23.19
N LEU A 224 -9.40 24.46 23.45
CA LEU A 224 -8.08 23.83 23.57
C LEU A 224 -8.03 23.02 24.89
N GLY A 225 -7.24 21.96 24.95
CA GLY A 225 -6.87 21.35 26.23
C GLY A 225 -5.82 22.20 26.95
N THR A 226 -5.82 22.25 28.28
CA THR A 226 -4.73 22.89 29.04
C THR A 226 -3.53 21.94 29.23
N PRO A 227 -2.36 22.42 29.69
CA PRO A 227 -1.25 21.54 30.09
C PRO A 227 -1.65 20.52 31.17
N GLU A 228 -2.57 20.89 32.06
CA GLU A 228 -3.10 20.04 33.13
C GLU A 228 -4.10 19.01 32.61
N ASP A 229 -4.98 19.37 31.66
CA ASP A 229 -5.79 18.41 30.90
C ASP A 229 -4.86 17.38 30.22
N SER A 230 -3.79 17.86 29.59
CA SER A 230 -2.80 17.02 28.90
C SER A 230 -1.97 16.15 29.85
N ALA A 231 -1.85 16.51 31.14
CA ALA A 231 -1.05 15.77 32.12
C ALA A 231 -1.77 14.53 32.66
N GLN A 232 -3.11 14.52 32.73
CA GLN A 232 -3.87 13.41 33.34
C GLN A 232 -3.60 12.03 32.71
N PRO A 233 -3.46 11.87 31.37
CA PRO A 233 -3.02 10.61 30.75
C PRO A 233 -1.68 10.07 31.26
N TYR A 234 -0.70 10.94 31.54
CA TYR A 234 0.60 10.52 32.06
C TYR A 234 0.46 10.05 33.51
N LEU A 235 -0.29 10.77 34.34
CA LEU A 235 -0.62 10.33 35.70
C LEU A 235 -1.38 9.00 35.71
N TYR A 236 -2.30 8.79 34.76
CA TYR A 236 -2.99 7.50 34.57
C TYR A 236 -1.98 6.39 34.27
N PHE A 237 -1.11 6.53 33.27
CA PHE A 237 -0.10 5.51 32.95
C PHE A 237 0.94 5.28 34.06
N MET A 238 1.18 6.26 34.95
CA MET A 238 2.00 6.06 36.15
C MET A 238 1.26 5.26 37.23
N ARG A 239 -0.04 5.54 37.44
CA ARG A 239 -0.87 4.96 38.51
C ARG A 239 -1.40 3.56 38.18
N ASP A 240 -1.76 3.30 36.92
CA ASP A 240 -2.22 2.00 36.45
C ASP A 240 -1.01 1.08 36.24
N THR A 241 -0.87 0.02 37.05
CA THR A 241 0.26 -0.92 37.00
C THR A 241 0.06 -2.09 36.03
N PHE A 242 -1.05 -2.14 35.30
CA PHE A 242 -1.38 -3.21 34.35
C PHE A 242 -1.31 -2.73 32.90
N GLN A 243 -1.57 -1.45 32.65
CA GLN A 243 -1.59 -0.86 31.31
C GLN A 243 -0.18 -0.70 30.70
N THR A 244 0.09 -1.40 29.60
CA THR A 244 1.36 -1.29 28.82
C THR A 244 1.10 -1.51 27.32
N GLY A 245 1.97 -0.96 26.47
CA GLY A 245 1.92 -1.13 25.02
C GLY A 245 0.81 -0.33 24.31
N THR A 246 0.30 0.74 24.92
CA THR A 246 -0.89 1.46 24.39
C THR A 246 -0.67 2.95 24.16
N THR A 247 -1.43 3.51 23.20
CA THR A 247 -1.56 4.96 23.01
C THR A 247 -2.89 5.45 23.59
N LEU A 248 -2.85 6.40 24.53
CA LEU A 248 -4.03 7.13 25.00
C LEU A 248 -4.11 8.46 24.24
N ARG A 249 -5.23 8.68 23.54
CA ARG A 249 -5.47 9.90 22.75
C ARG A 249 -6.26 10.91 23.60
N ASN A 250 -5.72 12.12 23.74
CA ASN A 250 -6.29 13.18 24.58
C ASN A 250 -6.43 14.45 23.74
N ASP A 251 -7.48 14.46 22.91
CA ASP A 251 -7.62 15.35 21.75
C ASP A 251 -8.90 16.22 21.77
N GLY A 252 -9.67 16.17 22.85
CA GLY A 252 -10.98 16.83 22.92
C GLY A 252 -11.99 16.28 21.91
N GLY A 253 -11.84 15.03 21.47
CA GLY A 253 -12.72 14.36 20.50
C GLY A 253 -12.48 14.74 19.03
N ARG A 254 -11.41 15.48 18.72
CA ARG A 254 -11.06 15.94 17.36
C ARG A 254 -11.05 14.83 16.31
N LEU A 255 -10.61 13.62 16.66
CA LEU A 255 -10.59 12.46 15.76
C LEU A 255 -11.98 11.92 15.40
N LEU A 256 -13.03 12.29 16.15
CA LEU A 256 -14.43 11.89 15.91
C LEU A 256 -15.24 12.97 15.16
N LYS A 257 -14.67 14.15 14.91
CA LYS A 257 -15.33 15.20 14.13
C LYS A 257 -15.17 14.89 12.63
N ASN A 258 -16.29 14.59 11.96
CA ASN A 258 -16.36 14.45 10.51
C ASN A 258 -15.98 15.76 9.80
N ASN A 259 -15.50 15.65 8.56
CA ASN A 259 -15.05 16.80 7.77
C ASN A 259 -16.20 17.54 7.07
N GLU A 260 -17.28 17.83 7.81
CA GLU A 260 -18.02 19.05 7.53
C GLU A 260 -17.06 20.23 7.80
N GLY A 261 -16.91 21.12 6.83
CA GLY A 261 -16.15 22.36 7.01
C GLY A 261 -16.74 23.21 8.14
N PRO A 262 -16.06 24.28 8.59
CA PRO A 262 -16.69 25.24 9.50
C PRO A 262 -17.98 25.75 8.84
N SER A 263 -19.12 25.37 9.43
CA SER A 263 -20.44 25.85 9.01
C SER A 263 -20.42 27.38 8.99
N SER A 264 -20.74 27.97 7.85
CA SER A 264 -20.75 29.42 7.65
C SER A 264 -21.79 30.08 8.56
N GLU A 265 -21.37 30.50 9.74
CA GLU A 265 -22.16 31.34 10.64
C GLU A 265 -22.45 32.68 9.93
N ILE A 266 -23.65 32.82 9.40
CA ILE A 266 -24.16 34.10 8.89
C ILE A 266 -24.36 35.02 10.09
N ARG A 267 -23.47 36.00 10.24
CA ARG A 267 -23.48 36.97 11.35
C ARG A 267 -24.13 38.26 10.90
N TYR A 268 -25.10 38.72 11.67
CA TYR A 268 -25.84 39.95 11.39
C TYR A 268 -25.19 41.15 12.07
N PHE A 269 -25.04 42.22 11.30
CA PHE A 269 -24.43 43.47 11.71
C PHE A 269 -25.39 44.61 11.38
N GLU A 270 -25.74 45.42 12.36
CA GLU A 270 -26.69 46.53 12.23
C GLU A 270 -26.00 47.86 12.59
N GLU A 271 -26.14 48.86 11.72
CA GLU A 271 -25.58 50.19 11.92
C GLU A 271 -26.58 51.07 12.68
N GLY A 272 -26.25 51.46 13.91
CA GLY A 272 -27.10 52.35 14.71
C GLY A 272 -27.06 53.80 14.22
N ASP A 273 -28.01 54.63 14.68
CA ASP A 273 -28.13 56.07 14.37
C ASP A 273 -26.86 56.90 14.69
N ASP A 274 -25.87 56.34 15.38
CA ASP A 274 -24.57 56.95 15.70
C ASP A 274 -23.42 56.49 14.80
N GLY A 275 -23.71 55.74 13.72
CA GLY A 275 -22.74 55.22 12.76
C GLY A 275 -21.91 54.04 13.27
N LYS A 276 -22.38 53.33 14.32
CA LYS A 276 -21.70 52.13 14.82
C LYS A 276 -22.41 50.86 14.38
N ILE A 277 -21.65 50.04 13.67
CA ILE A 277 -21.99 48.67 13.30
C ILE A 277 -21.86 47.77 14.54
N THR A 278 -22.92 47.04 14.90
CA THR A 278 -22.95 46.12 16.05
C THR A 278 -23.51 44.73 15.70
N GLU A 279 -22.95 43.67 16.31
CA GLU A 279 -23.32 42.27 16.07
C GLU A 279 -24.58 41.89 16.87
N GLN A 280 -25.69 41.60 16.18
CA GLN A 280 -26.96 41.21 16.79
C GLN A 280 -27.00 39.70 17.11
N LYS A 281 -27.53 39.32 18.28
CA LYS A 281 -27.80 37.92 18.64
C LYS A 281 -29.27 37.55 18.41
N ASN A 282 -29.58 37.17 17.18
CA ASN A 282 -30.91 36.74 16.76
C ASN A 282 -31.34 35.44 17.45
N SER A 283 -32.65 35.19 17.54
CA SER A 283 -33.19 33.92 18.04
C SER A 283 -33.12 32.81 16.99
N GLU A 284 -33.18 31.55 17.43
CA GLU A 284 -33.25 30.37 16.56
C GLU A 284 -34.45 30.40 15.61
N SER A 285 -35.55 31.06 15.99
CA SER A 285 -36.74 31.20 15.14
C SER A 285 -36.52 32.16 13.98
N GLU A 286 -35.68 33.18 14.15
CA GLU A 286 -35.42 34.20 13.13
C GLU A 286 -34.34 33.73 12.16
N THR A 287 -33.30 33.05 12.65
CA THR A 287 -32.30 32.40 11.78
C THR A 287 -32.90 31.24 10.99
N ALA A 288 -33.82 30.46 11.54
CA ALA A 288 -34.56 29.44 10.79
C ALA A 288 -35.44 30.07 9.68
N ALA A 289 -36.14 31.16 9.97
CA ALA A 289 -36.97 31.86 8.99
C ALA A 289 -36.13 32.49 7.85
N LEU A 290 -34.98 33.09 8.18
CA LEU A 290 -34.03 33.62 7.21
C LEU A 290 -33.37 32.52 6.36
N LYS A 291 -33.02 31.37 6.95
CA LYS A 291 -32.46 30.25 6.19
C LYS A 291 -33.46 29.68 5.18
N ALA A 292 -34.71 29.47 5.60
CA ALA A 292 -35.78 29.07 4.68
C ALA A 292 -36.07 30.14 3.60
N ARG A 293 -35.81 31.42 3.88
CA ARG A 293 -35.91 32.52 2.89
C ARG A 293 -34.77 32.48 1.87
N LEU A 294 -33.55 32.18 2.32
CA LEU A 294 -32.37 31.97 1.46
C LEU A 294 -32.51 30.74 0.58
N GLU A 295 -32.89 29.59 1.14
CA GLU A 295 -33.13 28.35 0.39
C GLU A 295 -34.24 28.51 -0.67
N ALA A 296 -35.24 29.36 -0.41
CA ALA A 296 -36.26 29.73 -1.40
C ALA A 296 -35.71 30.67 -2.50
N LEU A 297 -34.85 31.62 -2.14
CA LEU A 297 -34.20 32.55 -3.08
C LEU A 297 -33.18 31.85 -3.98
N GLU A 298 -32.36 30.95 -3.45
CA GLU A 298 -31.46 30.10 -4.22
C GLU A 298 -32.23 29.23 -5.22
N LYS A 299 -33.43 28.77 -4.84
CA LYS A 299 -34.30 28.01 -5.73
C LYS A 299 -34.95 28.86 -6.82
N GLU A 300 -35.49 30.05 -6.49
CA GLU A 300 -35.98 31.00 -7.50
C GLU A 300 -34.85 31.42 -8.46
N LEU A 301 -33.64 31.60 -7.95
CA LEU A 301 -32.46 31.93 -8.74
C LEU A 301 -32.12 30.80 -9.72
N HIS A 302 -32.05 29.56 -9.25
CA HIS A 302 -31.77 28.40 -10.09
C HIS A 302 -32.85 28.15 -11.14
N GLU A 303 -34.13 28.28 -10.77
CA GLU A 303 -35.26 28.21 -11.71
C GLU A 303 -35.22 29.35 -12.76
N TYR A 304 -34.63 30.51 -12.44
CA TYR A 304 -34.42 31.62 -13.37
C TYR A 304 -33.18 31.43 -14.27
N GLU A 305 -32.05 30.96 -13.74
CA GLU A 305 -30.83 30.64 -14.48
C GLU A 305 -31.06 29.57 -15.56
N VAL A 306 -31.84 28.53 -15.22
CA VAL A 306 -32.25 27.48 -16.16
C VAL A 306 -33.19 28.02 -17.25
N LYS A 307 -34.05 28.99 -16.90
CA LYS A 307 -35.08 29.53 -17.80
C LYS A 307 -34.54 30.57 -18.79
N GLU A 308 -33.59 31.40 -18.37
CA GLU A 308 -32.93 32.41 -19.21
C GLU A 308 -31.60 31.90 -19.83
N GLY A 309 -31.18 30.66 -19.53
CA GLY A 309 -29.99 30.03 -20.12
C GLY A 309 -28.67 30.66 -19.67
N ILE A 310 -28.56 31.02 -18.39
CA ILE A 310 -27.44 31.79 -17.82
C ILE A 310 -26.36 30.88 -17.18
N ALA A 311 -26.67 29.60 -16.96
CA ALA A 311 -25.73 28.61 -16.41
C ALA A 311 -24.40 28.59 -17.19
N GLY A 312 -23.30 28.93 -16.50
CA GLY A 312 -21.95 29.02 -17.09
C GLY A 312 -21.42 30.44 -17.37
N LYS A 313 -22.11 31.50 -16.96
CA LYS A 313 -21.55 32.87 -16.98
C LYS A 313 -20.66 33.19 -15.77
N ASP A 314 -19.87 34.26 -15.91
CA ASP A 314 -18.98 34.79 -14.87
C ASP A 314 -19.75 35.06 -13.56
N PRO A 315 -19.34 34.48 -12.41
CA PRO A 315 -19.97 34.72 -11.12
C PRO A 315 -20.12 36.20 -10.75
N PHE A 316 -19.24 37.10 -11.21
CA PHE A 316 -19.36 38.54 -10.94
C PHE A 316 -20.44 39.23 -11.79
N GLU A 317 -20.68 38.81 -13.04
CA GLU A 317 -21.84 39.31 -13.81
C GLU A 317 -23.15 38.81 -13.20
N VAL A 318 -23.19 37.54 -12.78
CA VAL A 318 -24.35 36.94 -12.11
C VAL A 318 -24.62 37.66 -10.78
N PHE A 319 -23.61 37.82 -9.92
CA PHE A 319 -23.74 38.51 -8.64
C PHE A 319 -24.17 39.97 -8.81
N GLY A 320 -23.66 40.69 -9.81
CA GLY A 320 -24.08 42.06 -10.13
C GLY A 320 -25.54 42.14 -10.59
N TYR A 321 -25.96 41.26 -11.50
CA TYR A 321 -27.34 41.21 -12.00
C TYR A 321 -28.37 40.88 -10.90
N ILE A 322 -27.98 40.09 -9.90
CA ILE A 322 -28.75 39.77 -8.70
C ILE A 322 -28.75 40.96 -7.73
N PHE A 323 -27.59 41.55 -7.43
CA PHE A 323 -27.44 42.67 -6.50
C PHE A 323 -28.30 43.88 -6.90
N ASP A 324 -28.39 44.19 -8.20
CA ASP A 324 -29.25 45.26 -8.74
C ASP A 324 -30.76 44.94 -8.64
N ARG A 325 -31.15 43.69 -8.35
CA ARG A 325 -32.55 43.24 -8.18
C ARG A 325 -32.93 42.78 -6.76
N MET A 326 -31.99 42.66 -5.83
CA MET A 326 -32.30 42.41 -4.43
C MET A 326 -33.22 43.51 -3.87
N PRO A 327 -34.21 43.18 -3.02
CA PRO A 327 -34.93 44.17 -2.22
C PRO A 327 -33.95 44.97 -1.35
N ASP A 328 -34.21 46.28 -1.18
CA ASP A 328 -33.32 47.18 -0.43
C ASP A 328 -33.14 46.75 1.03
N ASP A 329 -34.14 46.08 1.60
CA ASP A 329 -34.17 45.47 2.94
C ASP A 329 -33.22 44.27 3.13
N ILE A 330 -32.52 43.81 2.09
CA ILE A 330 -31.55 42.69 2.16
C ILE A 330 -30.19 43.04 1.52
N ARG A 331 -29.97 44.29 1.07
CA ARG A 331 -28.69 44.71 0.48
C ARG A 331 -27.63 44.93 1.57
N PRO A 332 -26.41 44.35 1.47
CA PRO A 332 -25.35 44.62 2.43
C PRO A 332 -24.87 46.08 2.35
N VAL A 333 -24.60 46.67 3.51
CA VAL A 333 -24.21 48.08 3.67
C VAL A 333 -22.91 48.38 2.92
N LYS A 334 -22.88 49.53 2.21
CA LYS A 334 -21.68 50.03 1.52
C LYS A 334 -20.64 50.59 2.50
N VAL A 335 -19.88 49.70 3.13
CA VAL A 335 -18.61 50.09 3.78
C VAL A 335 -17.69 50.72 2.74
N SER A 336 -17.15 51.90 3.03
CA SER A 336 -16.29 52.61 2.09
C SER A 336 -14.88 52.02 2.03
N GLU A 337 -14.20 52.25 0.90
CA GLU A 337 -12.79 51.86 0.72
C GLU A 337 -11.84 52.58 1.70
N GLU A 338 -12.30 53.67 2.33
CA GLU A 338 -11.54 54.44 3.32
C GLU A 338 -11.70 53.86 4.73
N GLU A 339 -12.89 53.40 5.11
CA GLU A 339 -13.15 52.73 6.40
C GLU A 339 -12.45 51.36 6.47
N LEU A 340 -12.45 50.60 5.38
CA LEU A 340 -11.74 49.32 5.31
C LEU A 340 -10.22 49.52 5.52
N LYS A 341 -9.66 50.61 4.98
CA LYS A 341 -8.25 51.01 5.18
C LYS A 341 -7.99 51.53 6.59
N ALA A 342 -8.94 52.23 7.21
CA ALA A 342 -8.84 52.69 8.60
C ALA A 342 -8.94 51.55 9.63
N ALA A 343 -9.59 50.44 9.29
CA ALA A 343 -9.55 49.20 10.07
C ALA A 343 -8.18 48.51 9.97
N LEU A 344 -7.66 48.36 8.75
CA LEU A 344 -6.35 47.74 8.49
C LEU A 344 -5.19 48.55 9.10
N SER A 345 -5.22 49.88 9.02
CA SER A 345 -4.13 50.75 9.52
C SER A 345 -3.94 50.76 11.04
N LYS A 346 -4.76 50.03 11.80
CA LYS A 346 -4.57 49.77 13.24
C LYS A 346 -3.85 48.45 13.55
N GLY A 347 -3.68 47.55 12.58
CA GLY A 347 -2.91 46.31 12.74
C GLY A 347 -1.40 46.53 12.65
N ASP A 348 -0.95 47.36 11.70
CA ASP A 348 0.44 47.35 11.24
C ASP A 348 1.39 48.36 11.94
N GLN A 349 0.94 49.07 12.99
CA GLN A 349 1.77 50.10 13.64
C GLN A 349 2.91 49.57 14.54
N GLU A 350 3.04 48.26 14.75
CA GLU A 350 4.16 47.65 15.50
C GLU A 350 4.94 46.57 14.74
N ALA A 351 5.18 46.73 13.41
CA ALA A 351 6.49 46.45 12.79
C ALA A 351 6.49 46.56 11.24
N ASN A 352 6.77 47.76 10.71
CA ASN A 352 7.80 47.94 9.66
C ASN A 352 8.10 49.43 9.47
N GLU A 353 9.23 49.90 10.01
CA GLU A 353 9.82 51.15 9.56
C GLU A 353 10.58 50.93 8.24
N HIS A 354 10.25 51.75 7.23
CA HIS A 354 11.05 52.03 6.03
C HIS A 354 11.14 50.90 4.98
N ILE A 355 11.06 51.18 3.66
CA ILE A 355 10.78 52.45 2.98
C ILE A 355 10.10 52.20 1.62
N ASP A 356 9.51 53.28 1.11
CA ASP A 356 8.87 53.53 -0.19
C ASP A 356 9.77 53.13 -1.41
N ASP A 357 9.33 53.09 -2.69
CA ASP A 357 8.60 54.12 -3.44
C ASP A 357 7.62 53.60 -4.53
N ASP A 358 6.66 54.48 -4.85
CA ASP A 358 6.00 54.76 -6.14
C ASP A 358 5.13 53.71 -6.90
N VAL A 359 3.83 53.82 -6.58
CA VAL A 359 2.65 53.56 -7.42
C VAL A 359 2.43 54.75 -8.38
N PRO A 360 2.06 54.58 -9.68
CA PRO A 360 0.68 54.92 -10.05
C PRO A 360 -0.01 54.14 -11.19
N SER A 361 -1.28 53.88 -10.93
CA SER A 361 -2.37 53.33 -11.75
C SER A 361 -2.74 54.05 -13.06
N SER A 362 -3.31 53.30 -14.03
CA SER A 362 -4.57 53.60 -14.76
C SER A 362 -5.03 52.36 -15.57
N LYS A 363 -6.28 51.89 -15.54
CA LYS A 363 -7.48 52.36 -16.28
C LYS A 363 -7.19 52.57 -17.78
N GLN A 364 -7.87 51.98 -18.77
CA GLN A 364 -9.10 51.16 -18.88
C GLN A 364 -9.00 50.38 -20.24
N ASP A 365 -9.93 49.61 -20.84
CA ASP A 365 -11.39 49.36 -20.68
C ASP A 365 -11.80 48.01 -21.37
N GLY A 366 -13.11 47.70 -21.49
CA GLY A 366 -13.73 47.00 -22.64
C GLY A 366 -13.84 45.46 -22.65
N ALA A 367 -15.04 44.91 -22.93
CA ALA A 367 -15.31 43.47 -22.93
C ALA A 367 -14.84 42.73 -24.20
N SER A 368 -14.35 41.49 -24.03
CA SER A 368 -14.24 40.41 -25.03
C SER A 368 -13.65 39.16 -24.36
N HIS A 369 -14.05 37.94 -24.75
CA HIS A 369 -13.25 36.73 -24.54
C HIS A 369 -12.09 36.70 -25.55
N ASP A 370 -11.21 37.69 -25.45
CA ASP A 370 -9.94 37.67 -26.14
C ASP A 370 -8.89 37.01 -25.25
N PHE A 371 -8.40 35.84 -25.67
CA PHE A 371 -7.26 35.17 -25.04
C PHE A 371 -6.03 36.09 -24.97
N ASP A 372 -5.90 37.11 -25.84
CA ASP A 372 -4.84 38.12 -25.77
C ASP A 372 -5.01 39.06 -24.57
N LYS A 373 -6.18 39.10 -23.91
CA LYS A 373 -6.42 39.90 -22.70
C LYS A 373 -6.12 39.14 -21.41
N ILE A 374 -6.28 37.82 -21.41
CA ILE A 374 -5.80 36.94 -20.33
C ILE A 374 -4.27 36.84 -20.39
N PHE A 375 -3.72 36.56 -21.59
CA PHE A 375 -2.29 36.66 -21.85
C PHE A 375 -1.77 38.09 -21.56
N LYS A 376 -2.55 39.10 -21.96
CA LYS A 376 -2.64 40.50 -21.49
C LYS A 376 -2.37 40.83 -20.01
N GLN A 377 -2.67 39.91 -19.10
CA GLN A 377 -2.71 40.14 -17.65
C GLN A 377 -1.75 39.23 -16.86
N LEU A 378 -1.23 38.16 -17.46
CA LEU A 378 -0.10 37.42 -16.89
C LEU A 378 1.09 38.38 -16.68
N PRO A 379 1.83 38.28 -15.57
CA PRO A 379 3.02 39.11 -15.35
C PRO A 379 4.10 38.81 -16.40
N GLU A 380 4.95 39.80 -16.66
CA GLU A 380 5.87 39.82 -17.82
C GLU A 380 6.84 38.61 -17.83
N ASN A 381 7.17 38.10 -16.64
CA ASN A 381 7.99 36.91 -16.41
C ASN A 381 7.28 35.55 -16.64
N VAL A 382 5.97 35.52 -16.89
CA VAL A 382 5.18 34.31 -17.23
C VAL A 382 4.76 34.34 -18.71
N ARG A 383 4.35 35.52 -19.15
CA ARG A 383 3.94 35.89 -20.52
C ARG A 383 5.06 35.83 -21.55
N SER A 384 6.31 35.88 -21.10
CA SER A 384 7.53 35.60 -21.88
C SER A 384 7.96 34.13 -21.87
N LYS A 385 7.13 33.24 -21.30
CA LYS A 385 7.37 31.79 -21.21
C LYS A 385 6.27 31.02 -21.94
N ILE A 386 5.03 31.19 -21.50
CA ILE A 386 3.85 30.51 -22.03
C ILE A 386 3.49 31.13 -23.41
N THR A 387 2.86 30.38 -24.33
CA THR A 387 2.20 30.91 -25.54
C THR A 387 0.68 30.76 -25.47
N LYS A 388 -0.04 31.50 -26.33
CA LYS A 388 -1.52 31.58 -26.32
C LYS A 388 -2.17 30.18 -26.36
N GLU A 389 -1.59 29.28 -27.14
CA GLU A 389 -2.01 27.90 -27.37
C GLU A 389 -1.64 26.97 -26.19
N GLU A 390 -0.51 27.16 -25.51
CA GLU A 390 -0.13 26.33 -24.35
C GLU A 390 -1.07 26.56 -23.16
N LEU A 391 -1.51 27.81 -22.96
CA LEU A 391 -2.43 28.13 -21.87
C LEU A 391 -3.79 27.43 -22.06
N GLN A 392 -4.14 27.10 -23.30
CA GLN A 392 -5.33 26.33 -23.65
C GLN A 392 -5.07 24.81 -23.47
N GLU A 393 -3.96 24.31 -24.04
CA GLU A 393 -3.56 22.89 -23.96
C GLU A 393 -3.31 22.42 -22.50
N MET A 394 -2.91 23.32 -21.60
CA MET A 394 -2.76 23.03 -20.17
C MET A 394 -4.09 22.92 -19.41
N ILE A 395 -5.14 23.64 -19.82
CA ILE A 395 -6.47 23.57 -19.19
C ILE A 395 -7.19 22.29 -19.66
N GLU A 396 -7.05 21.94 -20.94
CA GLU A 396 -7.58 20.70 -21.52
C GLU A 396 -6.91 19.41 -20.95
N GLN A 397 -5.78 19.51 -20.23
CA GLN A 397 -5.08 18.36 -19.64
C GLN A 397 -5.47 18.03 -18.19
N GLU A 398 -6.00 18.98 -17.40
CA GLU A 398 -6.34 18.69 -15.98
C GLU A 398 -7.62 17.84 -15.84
N GLU A 399 -8.52 17.82 -16.84
CA GLU A 399 -9.71 16.96 -16.85
C GLU A 399 -9.42 15.46 -17.13
N SER A 400 -8.18 15.08 -17.45
CA SER A 400 -7.85 13.74 -17.96
C SER A 400 -7.24 12.75 -16.94
N ILE A 401 -7.06 13.16 -15.68
CA ILE A 401 -6.13 12.49 -14.73
C ILE A 401 -6.82 11.52 -13.74
N ASP A 402 -8.14 11.61 -13.55
CA ASP A 402 -8.85 10.87 -12.49
C ASP A 402 -9.11 9.37 -12.76
N GLU A 403 -8.83 8.84 -13.96
CA GLU A 403 -9.09 7.41 -14.28
C GLU A 403 -7.91 6.44 -13.95
N GLU A 404 -6.69 6.92 -13.71
CA GLU A 404 -5.48 6.05 -13.70
C GLU A 404 -5.23 5.30 -12.37
N TYR A 405 -5.92 5.67 -11.27
CA TYR A 405 -5.57 5.23 -9.91
C TYR A 405 -6.19 3.91 -9.40
N LEU A 406 -6.95 3.17 -10.22
CA LEU A 406 -7.68 1.95 -9.80
C LEU A 406 -7.00 0.61 -10.16
N ALA A 407 -5.77 0.62 -10.69
CA ALA A 407 -5.21 -0.55 -11.39
C ALA A 407 -4.15 -1.40 -10.63
N GLU A 408 -3.53 -0.92 -9.54
CA GLU A 408 -2.28 -1.53 -9.04
C GLU A 408 -2.43 -2.79 -8.14
N ASP A 409 -3.58 -3.03 -7.48
CA ASP A 409 -3.72 -4.15 -6.52
C ASP A 409 -3.89 -5.55 -7.16
N MET A 410 -4.08 -5.65 -8.49
CA MET A 410 -4.46 -6.92 -9.16
C MET A 410 -3.32 -7.94 -9.38
N LEU A 411 -2.05 -7.59 -9.16
CA LEU A 411 -0.89 -8.41 -9.60
C LEU A 411 -0.32 -9.35 -8.52
N ARG A 412 -1.10 -10.35 -8.04
CA ARG A 412 -0.55 -11.41 -7.17
C ARG A 412 -1.29 -12.77 -7.07
N ASN A 413 -1.92 -13.28 -8.12
CA ASN A 413 -2.50 -14.66 -8.10
C ASN A 413 -2.26 -15.45 -9.40
N GLU A 414 -1.12 -16.14 -9.49
CA GLU A 414 -0.80 -17.14 -10.52
C GLU A 414 -0.16 -18.39 -9.89
N ASP A 415 -0.94 -19.43 -9.52
CA ASP A 415 -0.46 -20.84 -9.39
C ASP A 415 -1.61 -21.88 -9.15
N ILE A 416 -2.78 -21.78 -9.82
CA ILE A 416 -3.87 -22.78 -9.69
C ILE A 416 -4.38 -23.25 -11.07
N GLU A 417 -3.72 -24.27 -11.63
CA GLU A 417 -4.29 -25.13 -12.68
C GLU A 417 -4.30 -26.60 -12.19
N GLN A 418 -5.48 -27.10 -11.82
CA GLN A 418 -5.99 -28.46 -12.12
C GLN A 418 -7.24 -28.76 -11.29
N ASP A 419 -8.40 -28.77 -11.94
CA ASP A 419 -9.50 -29.67 -11.57
C ASP A 419 -10.36 -30.00 -12.80
N VAL A 420 -10.93 -31.21 -12.84
CA VAL A 420 -11.32 -31.87 -14.11
C VAL A 420 -12.82 -31.74 -14.44
N GLU A 421 -13.64 -31.16 -13.56
CA GLU A 421 -15.10 -31.07 -13.74
C GLU A 421 -15.56 -29.94 -14.69
N GLY A 422 -14.69 -28.99 -15.05
CA GLY A 422 -15.08 -27.80 -15.83
C GLY A 422 -15.61 -28.04 -17.25
N GLN A 423 -15.36 -29.21 -17.85
CA GLN A 423 -15.71 -29.47 -19.26
C GLN A 423 -17.22 -29.65 -19.50
N ASP A 424 -17.98 -30.21 -18.55
CA ASP A 424 -19.45 -30.35 -18.68
C ASP A 424 -20.17 -28.99 -18.57
N LEU A 425 -19.58 -28.05 -17.83
CA LEU A 425 -20.08 -26.67 -17.71
C LEU A 425 -19.88 -25.86 -19.01
N GLU A 426 -18.72 -25.97 -19.67
CA GLU A 426 -18.50 -25.26 -20.95
C GLU A 426 -19.48 -25.66 -22.05
N GLU A 427 -19.87 -26.93 -22.11
CA GLU A 427 -20.79 -27.42 -23.14
C GLU A 427 -22.25 -27.02 -22.83
N ARG A 428 -22.65 -26.95 -21.56
CA ARG A 428 -23.93 -26.34 -21.15
C ARG A 428 -23.97 -24.84 -21.47
N PHE A 429 -22.93 -24.09 -21.10
CA PHE A 429 -22.84 -22.64 -21.30
C PHE A 429 -23.02 -22.26 -22.79
N ARG A 430 -22.43 -23.04 -23.70
CA ARG A 430 -22.59 -22.86 -25.14
C ARG A 430 -24.00 -23.18 -25.63
N ASN A 431 -24.60 -24.27 -25.15
CA ASN A 431 -25.93 -24.71 -25.58
C ASN A 431 -27.08 -23.84 -25.01
N GLU A 432 -26.91 -23.24 -23.83
CA GLU A 432 -27.90 -22.31 -23.26
C GLU A 432 -27.91 -20.93 -23.92
N ILE A 433 -26.76 -20.48 -24.45
CA ILE A 433 -26.64 -19.22 -25.19
C ILE A 433 -27.20 -19.40 -26.61
N PHE A 434 -26.74 -20.42 -27.34
CA PHE A 434 -27.04 -20.61 -28.77
C PHE A 434 -28.24 -21.53 -29.02
N GLY A 435 -29.37 -21.23 -28.36
CA GLY A 435 -30.68 -21.69 -28.84
C GLY A 435 -30.89 -21.21 -30.29
N LYS A 436 -31.32 -22.11 -31.19
CA LYS A 436 -31.24 -21.93 -32.65
C LYS A 436 -32.04 -20.74 -33.22
N GLU A 437 -31.48 -19.54 -33.21
CA GLU A 437 -31.94 -18.44 -34.08
C GLU A 437 -30.81 -17.42 -34.36
N ASP A 438 -30.26 -17.46 -35.58
CA ASP A 438 -29.18 -16.55 -36.03
C ASP A 438 -29.71 -15.15 -36.37
N LYS A 439 -29.75 -14.24 -35.40
CA LYS A 439 -29.95 -12.79 -35.65
C LYS A 439 -29.08 -11.91 -34.74
N PRO A 440 -28.40 -10.87 -35.28
CA PRO A 440 -27.72 -9.89 -34.45
C PRO A 440 -28.73 -8.99 -33.75
N LEU A 441 -28.59 -8.86 -32.43
CA LEU A 441 -29.27 -7.83 -31.65
C LEU A 441 -28.74 -6.45 -32.04
N HIS A 442 -29.64 -5.56 -32.47
CA HIS A 442 -29.29 -4.18 -32.76
C HIS A 442 -30.39 -3.27 -32.19
N VAL A 443 -30.02 -2.53 -31.16
CA VAL A 443 -30.83 -1.49 -30.51
C VAL A 443 -30.59 -0.17 -31.26
N GLN A 444 -31.58 0.73 -31.30
CA GLN A 444 -31.52 1.98 -32.06
C GLN A 444 -31.50 3.19 -31.13
N TYR A 445 -30.67 4.19 -31.44
CA TYR A 445 -30.39 5.32 -30.54
C TYR A 445 -30.21 6.64 -31.32
N PRO A 446 -30.47 7.81 -30.70
CA PRO A 446 -30.12 9.12 -31.26
C PRO A 446 -28.62 9.34 -31.48
N GLU A 447 -28.25 10.20 -32.43
CA GLU A 447 -26.84 10.36 -32.89
C GLU A 447 -25.84 10.71 -31.78
N HIS A 448 -26.24 11.48 -30.76
CA HIS A 448 -25.34 11.92 -29.68
C HIS A 448 -24.98 10.81 -28.67
N ILE A 449 -25.75 9.72 -28.60
CA ILE A 449 -25.51 8.56 -27.71
C ILE A 449 -24.58 7.52 -28.37
N LYS A 450 -24.40 7.63 -29.68
CA LYS A 450 -23.87 6.57 -30.55
C LYS A 450 -22.47 6.05 -30.18
N ILE A 451 -21.55 6.92 -29.73
CA ILE A 451 -20.13 6.53 -29.54
C ILE A 451 -19.96 5.52 -28.39
N HIS A 452 -20.53 5.79 -27.22
CA HIS A 452 -20.49 4.86 -26.07
C HIS A 452 -21.18 3.54 -26.42
N MET A 453 -22.28 3.64 -27.17
CA MET A 453 -23.16 2.52 -27.46
C MET A 453 -22.64 1.60 -28.59
N ASP A 454 -22.00 2.15 -29.62
CA ASP A 454 -21.26 1.37 -30.62
C ASP A 454 -20.05 0.67 -29.96
N SER A 455 -19.39 1.30 -28.98
CA SER A 455 -18.35 0.63 -28.18
C SER A 455 -18.93 -0.53 -27.34
N PHE A 456 -20.07 -0.34 -26.68
CA PHE A 456 -20.71 -1.38 -25.88
C PHE A 456 -21.18 -2.55 -26.75
N ASN A 457 -21.88 -2.28 -27.86
CA ASN A 457 -22.32 -3.29 -28.83
C ASN A 457 -21.14 -4.08 -29.42
N LYS A 458 -20.02 -3.40 -29.72
CA LYS A 458 -18.80 -4.04 -30.25
C LYS A 458 -18.16 -4.97 -29.21
N THR A 459 -17.99 -4.54 -27.96
CA THR A 459 -17.44 -5.39 -26.90
C THR A 459 -18.37 -6.57 -26.59
N MET A 460 -19.69 -6.36 -26.58
CA MET A 460 -20.67 -7.44 -26.45
C MET A 460 -20.53 -8.49 -27.57
N ALA A 461 -20.39 -8.06 -28.84
CA ALA A 461 -20.16 -8.97 -29.96
C ALA A 461 -18.84 -9.75 -29.85
N THR A 462 -17.77 -9.13 -29.30
CA THR A 462 -16.53 -9.84 -28.98
C THR A 462 -16.75 -10.90 -27.89
N VAL A 463 -17.42 -10.58 -26.78
CA VAL A 463 -17.70 -11.53 -25.70
C VAL A 463 -18.56 -12.72 -26.19
N VAL A 464 -19.56 -12.47 -27.03
CA VAL A 464 -20.41 -13.53 -27.62
C VAL A 464 -19.62 -14.43 -28.59
N SER A 465 -18.61 -13.90 -29.30
CA SER A 465 -17.81 -14.67 -30.26
C SER A 465 -16.53 -15.30 -29.67
N GLN A 466 -16.03 -14.80 -28.54
CA GLN A 466 -14.78 -15.21 -27.90
C GLN A 466 -14.98 -15.47 -26.39
N SER A 467 -15.91 -16.36 -26.05
CA SER A 467 -16.36 -16.66 -24.68
C SER A 467 -15.32 -17.23 -23.70
N LYS A 468 -14.03 -17.21 -24.04
CA LYS A 468 -12.89 -17.57 -23.16
C LYS A 468 -11.95 -16.40 -22.87
N ASP A 469 -12.17 -15.22 -23.47
CA ASP A 469 -11.38 -14.03 -23.14
C ASP A 469 -11.97 -13.27 -21.94
N TYR A 470 -11.40 -13.53 -20.76
CA TYR A 470 -11.76 -12.84 -19.53
C TYR A 470 -11.45 -11.33 -19.59
N LYS A 471 -10.56 -10.87 -20.48
CA LYS A 471 -10.28 -9.44 -20.67
C LYS A 471 -11.45 -8.71 -21.32
N SER A 472 -12.02 -9.27 -22.39
CA SER A 472 -13.26 -8.75 -23.01
C SER A 472 -14.45 -8.78 -22.05
N ILE A 473 -14.53 -9.79 -21.16
CA ILE A 473 -15.57 -9.85 -20.11
C ILE A 473 -15.42 -8.70 -19.10
N GLY A 474 -14.20 -8.41 -18.63
CA GLY A 474 -13.94 -7.25 -17.77
C GLY A 474 -14.26 -5.92 -18.46
N GLN A 475 -13.88 -5.78 -19.73
CA GLN A 475 -14.20 -4.59 -20.53
C GLN A 475 -15.70 -4.39 -20.75
N LEU A 476 -16.49 -5.47 -20.85
CA LEU A 476 -17.96 -5.37 -20.98
C LEU A 476 -18.59 -4.74 -19.73
N TRP A 477 -18.06 -5.05 -18.53
CA TRP A 477 -18.49 -4.41 -17.29
C TRP A 477 -18.22 -2.90 -17.29
N THR A 478 -16.98 -2.49 -17.57
CA THR A 478 -16.62 -1.07 -17.62
C THR A 478 -17.45 -0.30 -18.66
N LYS A 479 -17.77 -0.91 -19.81
CA LYS A 479 -18.64 -0.28 -20.82
C LYS A 479 -20.11 -0.24 -20.42
N TYR A 480 -20.61 -1.20 -19.63
CA TYR A 480 -21.94 -1.14 -19.02
C TYR A 480 -22.07 0.04 -18.05
N GLU A 481 -21.14 0.19 -17.10
CA GLU A 481 -21.16 1.29 -16.13
C GLU A 481 -21.02 2.67 -16.80
N LEU A 482 -20.13 2.79 -17.80
CA LEU A 482 -20.00 4.02 -18.58
C LEU A 482 -21.28 4.37 -19.35
N CYS A 483 -22.00 3.40 -19.91
CA CYS A 483 -23.29 3.66 -20.54
C CYS A 483 -24.34 4.11 -19.51
N LYS A 484 -24.43 3.42 -18.36
CA LYS A 484 -25.32 3.79 -17.25
C LYS A 484 -25.07 5.21 -16.72
N LYS A 485 -23.81 5.65 -16.68
CA LYS A 485 -23.42 7.00 -16.22
C LYS A 485 -23.67 8.11 -17.25
N HIS A 486 -23.52 7.82 -18.55
CA HIS A 486 -23.49 8.85 -19.61
C HIS A 486 -24.67 8.81 -20.60
N VAL A 487 -25.55 7.80 -20.54
CA VAL A 487 -26.70 7.66 -21.45
C VAL A 487 -28.01 7.69 -20.62
N PRO A 488 -28.75 8.82 -20.62
CA PRO A 488 -30.05 8.90 -19.96
C PRO A 488 -31.04 7.90 -20.56
N GLY A 489 -31.76 7.16 -19.72
CA GLY A 489 -32.69 6.11 -20.15
C GLY A 489 -32.01 4.84 -20.69
N PHE A 490 -30.71 4.64 -20.44
CA PHE A 490 -29.98 3.46 -20.93
C PHE A 490 -30.67 2.15 -20.55
N LEU A 491 -31.02 1.99 -19.27
CA LEU A 491 -31.53 0.74 -18.70
C LEU A 491 -32.88 0.33 -19.31
N ASP A 492 -33.73 1.31 -19.62
CA ASP A 492 -35.05 1.12 -20.24
C ASP A 492 -34.95 0.58 -21.67
N GLU A 493 -33.88 0.93 -22.40
CA GLU A 493 -33.62 0.52 -23.79
C GLU A 493 -32.85 -0.81 -23.91
N ILE A 494 -32.42 -1.45 -22.81
CA ILE A 494 -31.66 -2.72 -22.84
C ILE A 494 -32.59 -3.90 -23.19
N PRO A 495 -32.38 -4.63 -24.31
CA PRO A 495 -33.20 -5.79 -24.65
C PRO A 495 -33.02 -6.95 -23.66
N PRO A 496 -34.04 -7.79 -23.45
CA PRO A 496 -33.96 -8.97 -22.58
C PRO A 496 -32.78 -9.92 -22.88
N GLN A 497 -32.38 -10.00 -24.14
CA GLN A 497 -31.26 -10.85 -24.56
C GLN A 497 -29.89 -10.23 -24.23
N VAL A 498 -29.78 -8.89 -24.19
CA VAL A 498 -28.57 -8.16 -23.76
C VAL A 498 -28.42 -8.25 -22.24
N TRP A 499 -29.52 -8.06 -21.50
CA TRP A 499 -29.58 -8.30 -20.06
C TRP A 499 -29.05 -9.69 -19.65
N ARG A 500 -29.43 -10.74 -20.42
CA ARG A 500 -28.92 -12.10 -20.22
C ARG A 500 -27.41 -12.24 -20.52
N ILE A 501 -26.87 -11.53 -21.51
CA ILE A 501 -25.43 -11.55 -21.82
C ILE A 501 -24.62 -10.85 -20.73
N ILE A 502 -25.07 -9.69 -20.25
CA ILE A 502 -24.44 -8.95 -19.13
C ILE A 502 -24.36 -9.86 -17.90
N TRP A 503 -25.49 -10.46 -17.51
CA TRP A 503 -25.58 -11.41 -16.39
C TRP A 503 -24.62 -12.59 -16.54
N LEU A 504 -24.68 -13.31 -17.67
CA LEU A 504 -23.84 -14.48 -17.90
C LEU A 504 -22.34 -14.15 -17.92
N SER A 505 -21.94 -12.94 -18.35
CA SER A 505 -20.54 -12.49 -18.31
C SER A 505 -19.96 -12.43 -16.88
N GLN A 506 -20.80 -12.16 -15.88
CA GLN A 506 -20.40 -12.12 -14.47
C GLN A 506 -20.77 -13.41 -13.70
N TRP A 507 -21.41 -14.39 -14.35
CA TRP A 507 -21.82 -15.66 -13.75
C TRP A 507 -20.64 -16.66 -13.62
N LYS A 508 -20.90 -17.91 -13.20
CA LYS A 508 -19.85 -18.89 -12.83
C LYS A 508 -18.92 -19.19 -14.02
N GLY A 509 -17.65 -18.77 -13.90
CA GLY A 509 -16.58 -19.07 -14.87
C GLY A 509 -15.40 -18.08 -14.85
N ASN A 510 -15.63 -16.82 -14.46
CA ASN A 510 -14.61 -15.78 -14.46
C ASN A 510 -13.68 -15.86 -13.20
N PRO A 511 -12.34 -15.91 -13.36
CA PRO A 511 -11.38 -15.97 -12.25
C PRO A 511 -11.10 -14.61 -11.56
N ILE A 512 -11.60 -13.48 -12.09
CA ILE A 512 -11.47 -12.15 -11.48
C ILE A 512 -12.42 -12.08 -10.27
N ALA A 513 -11.88 -12.14 -9.05
CA ALA A 513 -12.69 -12.43 -7.85
C ALA A 513 -12.25 -11.71 -6.55
N GLU A 514 -12.51 -10.40 -6.47
CA GLU A 514 -12.84 -9.74 -5.19
C GLU A 514 -14.17 -8.96 -5.28
N THR A 515 -14.38 -8.13 -6.31
CA THR A 515 -15.61 -7.32 -6.47
C THR A 515 -16.81 -8.07 -7.09
N ARG A 516 -16.65 -9.32 -7.52
CA ARG A 516 -17.61 -10.03 -8.39
C ARG A 516 -19.04 -10.14 -7.83
N GLN A 517 -19.21 -10.22 -6.51
CA GLN A 517 -20.56 -10.20 -5.90
C GLN A 517 -21.25 -8.83 -6.06
N GLN A 518 -20.50 -7.73 -5.94
CA GLN A 518 -21.01 -6.37 -6.10
C GLN A 518 -21.49 -6.12 -7.53
N HIS A 519 -20.76 -6.60 -8.55
CA HIS A 519 -21.19 -6.51 -9.95
C HIS A 519 -22.55 -7.20 -10.15
N LEU A 520 -22.69 -8.43 -9.63
CA LEU A 520 -23.93 -9.21 -9.72
C LEU A 520 -25.09 -8.56 -8.95
N TRP A 521 -24.85 -7.95 -7.80
CA TRP A 521 -25.84 -7.16 -7.06
C TRP A 521 -26.30 -5.92 -7.85
N THR A 522 -25.36 -5.13 -8.39
CA THR A 522 -25.66 -3.95 -9.22
C THR A 522 -26.50 -4.32 -10.45
N ILE A 523 -26.11 -5.36 -11.21
CA ILE A 523 -26.87 -5.84 -12.38
C ILE A 523 -28.32 -6.15 -12.03
N VAL A 524 -28.54 -6.81 -10.89
CA VAL A 524 -29.88 -7.29 -10.52
C VAL A 524 -30.72 -6.19 -9.89
N ASN A 525 -30.12 -5.22 -9.18
CA ASN A 525 -30.85 -4.02 -8.78
C ASN A 525 -31.28 -3.22 -10.02
N ASP A 526 -30.36 -3.00 -10.97
CA ASP A 526 -30.65 -2.24 -12.20
C ASP A 526 -31.75 -2.90 -13.06
N MET A 527 -31.84 -4.23 -13.05
CA MET A 527 -32.97 -4.97 -13.64
C MET A 527 -34.30 -4.69 -12.90
N VAL A 528 -34.30 -4.63 -11.57
CA VAL A 528 -35.52 -4.37 -10.78
C VAL A 528 -35.98 -2.92 -10.92
N ASP A 529 -35.05 -1.96 -11.02
CA ASP A 529 -35.36 -0.54 -11.19
C ASP A 529 -36.11 -0.24 -12.52
N VAL A 530 -36.02 -1.14 -13.52
CA VAL A 530 -36.77 -1.07 -14.80
C VAL A 530 -37.87 -2.13 -14.93
N ASP A 531 -38.37 -2.68 -13.81
CA ASP A 531 -39.42 -3.72 -13.75
C ASP A 531 -39.09 -5.00 -14.58
N PHE A 532 -37.81 -5.31 -14.79
CA PHE A 532 -37.41 -6.48 -15.60
C PHE A 532 -37.69 -7.82 -14.87
N PRO A 533 -38.33 -8.81 -15.53
CA PRO A 533 -38.70 -10.06 -14.89
C PRO A 533 -37.47 -10.98 -14.63
N LEU A 534 -36.99 -10.97 -13.40
CA LEU A 534 -35.87 -11.82 -12.93
C LEU A 534 -36.20 -13.32 -12.98
N ASP A 535 -35.26 -14.12 -13.50
CA ASP A 535 -35.22 -15.58 -13.29
C ASP A 535 -34.75 -15.91 -11.86
N HIS A 536 -35.03 -17.13 -11.42
CA HIS A 536 -34.74 -17.71 -10.12
C HIS A 536 -33.32 -17.45 -9.63
N ASP A 537 -32.30 -17.57 -10.48
CA ASP A 537 -30.87 -17.38 -10.14
C ASP A 537 -30.56 -15.90 -9.84
N GLN A 538 -31.19 -14.99 -10.59
CA GLN A 538 -31.09 -13.55 -10.39
C GLN A 538 -31.84 -13.14 -9.11
N ARG A 539 -33.05 -13.66 -8.90
CA ARG A 539 -33.83 -13.49 -7.67
C ARG A 539 -33.05 -13.94 -6.42
N LEU A 540 -32.29 -15.06 -6.48
CA LEU A 540 -31.42 -15.50 -5.37
C LEU A 540 -30.38 -14.43 -5.00
N VAL A 541 -29.71 -13.87 -6.01
CA VAL A 541 -28.72 -12.79 -5.84
C VAL A 541 -29.36 -11.49 -5.35
N TYR A 542 -30.58 -11.17 -5.80
CA TYR A 542 -31.35 -10.03 -5.28
C TYR A 542 -31.70 -10.18 -3.79
N ILE A 543 -32.06 -11.39 -3.37
CA ILE A 543 -32.35 -11.70 -1.97
C ILE A 543 -31.08 -11.59 -1.11
N GLU A 544 -29.91 -12.00 -1.62
CA GLU A 544 -28.62 -11.77 -0.94
C GLU A 544 -28.33 -10.27 -0.79
N TYR A 545 -28.59 -9.48 -1.84
CA TYR A 545 -28.42 -8.01 -1.85
C TYR A 545 -29.37 -7.27 -0.89
N GLU A 546 -30.68 -7.51 -0.95
CA GLU A 546 -31.64 -6.89 -0.01
C GLU A 546 -31.33 -7.24 1.46
N PHE A 547 -30.65 -8.37 1.69
CA PHE A 547 -30.25 -8.80 3.02
C PHE A 547 -28.93 -8.14 3.49
N SER A 548 -27.95 -7.92 2.61
CA SER A 548 -26.70 -7.21 2.96
C SER A 548 -26.94 -5.72 3.21
N GLU A 549 -27.78 -5.05 2.39
CA GLU A 549 -28.21 -3.65 2.56
C GLU A 549 -29.16 -3.42 3.78
N GLY A 550 -29.35 -4.44 4.62
CA GLY A 550 -30.07 -4.31 5.90
C GLY A 550 -31.59 -4.46 5.82
N SER A 551 -32.18 -4.59 4.63
CA SER A 551 -33.62 -4.85 4.43
C SER A 551 -34.02 -6.32 4.70
N LYS A 552 -33.45 -6.90 5.77
CA LYS A 552 -33.48 -8.33 6.12
C LYS A 552 -34.90 -8.91 6.31
N THR A 553 -35.91 -8.09 6.57
CA THR A 553 -37.32 -8.51 6.63
C THR A 553 -37.97 -8.64 5.26
N LEU A 554 -37.59 -7.81 4.28
CA LEU A 554 -38.10 -7.84 2.91
C LEU A 554 -37.46 -8.98 2.12
N ALA A 555 -36.13 -9.12 2.19
CA ALA A 555 -35.39 -10.23 1.60
C ALA A 555 -35.96 -11.59 2.06
N MET A 556 -36.24 -11.73 3.37
CA MET A 556 -36.84 -12.92 3.97
C MET A 556 -38.29 -13.17 3.54
N LYS A 557 -39.03 -12.13 3.14
CA LYS A 557 -40.37 -12.25 2.57
C LYS A 557 -40.27 -12.75 1.13
N ARG A 558 -39.47 -12.09 0.28
CA ARG A 558 -39.26 -12.48 -1.13
C ARG A 558 -38.69 -13.89 -1.26
N TRP A 559 -37.74 -14.25 -0.42
CA TRP A 559 -37.20 -15.61 -0.32
C TRP A 559 -38.28 -16.65 -0.04
N ARG A 560 -39.18 -16.37 0.92
CA ARG A 560 -40.30 -17.26 1.26
C ARG A 560 -41.33 -17.34 0.14
N GLU A 561 -41.55 -16.26 -0.60
CA GLU A 561 -42.43 -16.24 -1.76
C GLU A 561 -41.85 -17.12 -2.88
N GLY A 562 -40.60 -16.88 -3.31
CA GLY A 562 -39.92 -17.72 -4.32
C GLY A 562 -39.72 -19.19 -3.92
N TYR A 563 -39.46 -19.49 -2.64
CA TYR A 563 -39.37 -20.88 -2.15
C TYR A 563 -40.72 -21.62 -2.19
N ASN A 564 -41.84 -20.90 -2.06
CA ASN A 564 -43.19 -21.47 -2.12
C ASN A 564 -43.78 -21.50 -3.55
N GLU A 565 -43.22 -20.75 -4.50
CA GLU A 565 -43.58 -20.80 -5.93
C GLU A 565 -43.11 -22.11 -6.61
N LEU A 566 -42.06 -22.76 -6.07
CA LEU A 566 -41.41 -23.93 -6.66
C LEU A 566 -41.98 -25.26 -6.15
N GLU A 567 -42.15 -26.25 -7.03
CA GLU A 567 -42.61 -27.60 -6.64
C GLU A 567 -41.57 -28.40 -5.82
N ASP A 568 -42.01 -29.40 -5.07
CA ASP A 568 -41.17 -30.22 -4.17
C ASP A 568 -40.03 -30.99 -4.87
N ASN A 569 -40.05 -31.10 -6.21
CA ASN A 569 -39.06 -31.80 -7.03
C ASN A 569 -38.23 -30.86 -7.94
N ASP A 570 -38.40 -29.54 -7.85
CA ASP A 570 -37.66 -28.60 -8.70
C ASP A 570 -36.19 -28.45 -8.23
N PRO A 571 -35.18 -28.65 -9.10
CA PRO A 571 -33.77 -28.52 -8.70
C PRO A 571 -33.40 -27.12 -8.22
N LYS A 572 -34.03 -26.04 -8.73
CA LYS A 572 -33.76 -24.67 -8.25
C LYS A 572 -34.26 -24.47 -6.82
N ARG A 573 -35.20 -25.28 -6.33
CA ARG A 573 -35.68 -25.21 -4.93
C ARG A 573 -34.63 -25.67 -3.92
N GLU A 574 -33.64 -26.46 -4.33
CA GLU A 574 -32.47 -26.76 -3.50
C GLU A 574 -31.59 -25.52 -3.32
N GLU A 575 -31.32 -24.74 -4.39
CA GLU A 575 -30.54 -23.50 -4.27
C GLU A 575 -31.25 -22.45 -3.40
N TYR A 576 -32.59 -22.36 -3.48
CA TYR A 576 -33.38 -21.54 -2.54
C TYR A 576 -33.32 -22.05 -1.10
N ARG A 577 -33.30 -23.37 -0.87
CA ARG A 577 -33.12 -23.94 0.48
C ARG A 577 -31.75 -23.54 1.04
N ASP A 578 -30.70 -23.70 0.25
CA ASP A 578 -29.31 -23.52 0.68
C ASP A 578 -28.96 -22.03 0.87
N LEU A 579 -29.61 -21.12 0.12
CA LEU A 579 -29.66 -19.70 0.46
C LEU A 579 -30.44 -19.45 1.77
N GLY A 580 -31.64 -20.00 1.89
CA GLY A 580 -32.50 -19.83 3.06
C GLY A 580 -31.81 -20.21 4.38
N VAL A 581 -31.07 -21.32 4.38
CA VAL A 581 -30.24 -21.75 5.52
C VAL A 581 -29.26 -20.66 5.92
N ARG A 582 -28.47 -20.12 4.97
CA ARG A 582 -27.48 -19.07 5.23
C ARG A 582 -28.13 -17.80 5.80
N LEU A 583 -29.20 -17.33 5.17
CA LEU A 583 -29.96 -16.15 5.62
C LEU A 583 -30.57 -16.35 7.02
N HIS A 584 -31.17 -17.51 7.31
CA HIS A 584 -31.77 -17.78 8.61
C HIS A 584 -30.71 -17.99 9.71
N VAL A 585 -29.52 -18.49 9.36
CA VAL A 585 -28.36 -18.56 10.26
C VAL A 585 -27.86 -17.17 10.62
N GLU A 586 -27.63 -16.30 9.64
CA GLU A 586 -27.12 -14.95 9.88
C GLU A 586 -28.17 -14.04 10.56
N ALA A 587 -29.46 -14.25 10.29
CA ALA A 587 -30.56 -13.65 11.05
C ALA A 587 -30.74 -14.23 12.47
N GLY A 588 -29.85 -15.14 12.91
CA GLY A 588 -29.86 -15.76 14.24
C GLY A 588 -30.97 -16.80 14.48
N ARG A 589 -31.85 -17.03 13.50
CA ARG A 589 -33.04 -17.89 13.57
C ARG A 589 -32.69 -19.36 13.28
N LEU A 590 -31.72 -19.89 14.04
CA LEU A 590 -31.13 -21.22 13.82
C LEU A 590 -32.16 -22.37 13.80
N SER A 591 -33.26 -22.26 14.55
CA SER A 591 -34.32 -23.27 14.56
C SER A 591 -35.13 -23.32 13.26
N GLU A 592 -35.25 -22.20 12.54
CA GLU A 592 -35.89 -22.16 11.21
C GLU A 592 -34.93 -22.71 10.15
N ALA A 593 -33.63 -22.34 10.21
CA ALA A 593 -32.60 -22.93 9.35
C ALA A 593 -32.48 -24.46 9.54
N GLN A 594 -32.57 -24.94 10.78
CA GLN A 594 -32.64 -26.37 11.09
C GLN A 594 -33.90 -27.03 10.51
N ALA A 595 -35.06 -26.37 10.57
CA ALA A 595 -36.30 -26.89 10.00
C ALA A 595 -36.24 -27.02 8.46
N LEU A 596 -35.53 -26.12 7.77
CA LEU A 596 -35.37 -26.17 6.30
C LEU A 596 -34.55 -27.36 5.81
N ILE A 597 -33.51 -27.77 6.54
CA ILE A 597 -32.69 -28.95 6.18
C ILE A 597 -33.34 -30.24 6.70
N PHE A 598 -33.78 -30.28 7.95
CA PHE A 598 -34.14 -31.53 8.63
C PHE A 598 -35.64 -31.81 8.73
N GLY A 599 -36.50 -30.83 8.43
CA GLY A 599 -37.97 -30.93 8.51
C GLY A 599 -38.64 -31.74 7.38
N GLY A 600 -37.89 -32.09 6.33
CA GLY A 600 -38.33 -33.05 5.31
C GLY A 600 -38.48 -34.48 5.85
N LYS A 601 -39.04 -35.38 5.03
CA LYS A 601 -39.10 -36.82 5.34
C LYS A 601 -37.68 -37.34 5.59
N ARG A 602 -37.46 -38.20 6.60
CA ARG A 602 -36.14 -38.79 6.96
C ARG A 602 -35.37 -39.48 5.82
N GLN A 603 -35.99 -39.71 4.66
CA GLN A 603 -35.37 -40.35 3.50
C GLN A 603 -34.79 -39.34 2.47
N THR A 604 -34.95 -38.03 2.66
CA THR A 604 -34.29 -37.03 1.82
C THR A 604 -32.80 -36.96 2.19
N PRO A 605 -31.86 -37.10 1.23
CA PRO A 605 -30.44 -36.89 1.48
C PRO A 605 -30.18 -35.43 1.88
N VAL A 606 -29.05 -35.19 2.55
CA VAL A 606 -28.65 -33.88 3.07
C VAL A 606 -27.18 -33.64 2.72
N ARG A 607 -26.81 -32.44 2.27
CA ARG A 607 -25.42 -32.08 1.93
C ARG A 607 -24.60 -31.90 3.23
N ALA A 608 -23.33 -32.31 3.21
CA ALA A 608 -22.42 -32.01 4.31
C ALA A 608 -22.20 -30.50 4.48
N GLU A 609 -22.20 -29.74 3.38
CA GLU A 609 -22.01 -28.30 3.33
C GLU A 609 -23.07 -27.52 4.13
N ASP A 610 -24.36 -27.80 3.88
CA ASP A 610 -25.49 -27.17 4.58
C ASP A 610 -25.44 -27.42 6.09
N VAL A 611 -25.05 -28.65 6.46
CA VAL A 611 -24.93 -29.09 7.84
C VAL A 611 -23.67 -28.51 8.51
N ALA A 612 -22.58 -28.31 7.77
CA ALA A 612 -21.39 -27.61 8.25
C ALA A 612 -21.73 -26.17 8.65
N VAL A 613 -22.51 -25.44 7.83
CA VAL A 613 -22.96 -24.07 8.16
C VAL A 613 -23.78 -24.05 9.46
N LEU A 614 -24.74 -24.96 9.63
CA LEU A 614 -25.48 -25.09 10.90
C LEU A 614 -24.59 -25.48 12.08
N ILE A 615 -23.67 -26.44 11.89
CA ILE A 615 -22.77 -26.92 12.94
C ILE A 615 -21.84 -25.80 13.39
N GLY A 616 -21.29 -25.00 12.48
CA GLY A 616 -20.49 -23.82 12.81
C GLY A 616 -21.30 -22.82 13.64
N ALA A 617 -22.53 -22.50 13.22
CA ALA A 617 -23.40 -21.56 13.91
C ALA A 617 -23.84 -22.02 15.32
N TRP A 618 -24.09 -23.32 15.52
CA TRP A 618 -24.42 -23.89 16.83
C TRP A 618 -23.17 -24.14 17.69
N ALA A 619 -22.04 -24.58 17.13
CA ALA A 619 -20.80 -24.80 17.88
C ALA A 619 -20.10 -23.49 18.26
N GLY A 620 -20.29 -22.41 17.50
CA GLY A 620 -19.83 -21.06 17.88
C GLY A 620 -20.46 -20.53 19.17
N LYS A 621 -21.67 -21.02 19.54
CA LYS A 621 -22.30 -20.69 20.82
C LYS A 621 -21.63 -21.46 21.96
N SER A 622 -21.30 -20.75 23.03
CA SER A 622 -20.50 -21.30 24.15
C SER A 622 -21.26 -22.24 25.09
N ASP A 623 -22.56 -22.46 24.88
CA ASP A 623 -23.42 -23.20 25.81
C ASP A 623 -23.51 -24.72 25.51
N GLN A 624 -23.75 -25.50 26.57
CA GLN A 624 -23.78 -26.96 26.50
C GLN A 624 -25.03 -27.54 25.82
N HIS A 625 -26.03 -26.71 25.47
CA HIS A 625 -27.23 -27.15 24.76
C HIS A 625 -27.02 -27.02 23.24
N SER A 626 -26.54 -25.86 22.77
CA SER A 626 -26.11 -25.64 21.39
C SER A 626 -25.07 -26.66 20.93
N LEU A 627 -24.12 -27.03 21.79
CA LEU A 627 -23.13 -28.09 21.47
C LEU A 627 -23.74 -29.48 21.32
N LYS A 628 -24.81 -29.79 22.06
CA LYS A 628 -25.57 -31.04 21.86
C LYS A 628 -26.37 -30.98 20.55
N ILE A 629 -26.95 -29.83 20.22
CA ILE A 629 -27.65 -29.62 18.94
C ILE A 629 -26.69 -29.83 17.77
N ALA A 630 -25.53 -29.15 17.75
CA ALA A 630 -24.49 -29.34 16.73
C ALA A 630 -24.09 -30.81 16.55
N TRP A 631 -23.91 -31.56 17.65
CA TRP A 631 -23.62 -32.99 17.58
C TRP A 631 -24.80 -33.83 17.04
N THR A 632 -26.05 -33.51 17.40
CA THR A 632 -27.21 -34.22 16.84
C THR A 632 -27.44 -33.94 15.35
N LEU A 633 -27.08 -32.75 14.85
CA LEU A 633 -27.16 -32.42 13.42
C LEU A 633 -26.17 -33.26 12.60
N TYR A 634 -24.96 -33.47 13.10
CA TYR A 634 -23.99 -34.40 12.52
C TYR A 634 -24.51 -35.85 12.49
N LEU A 635 -25.17 -36.30 13.57
CA LEU A 635 -25.72 -37.65 13.64
C LEU A 635 -26.93 -37.85 12.69
N ASP A 636 -27.84 -36.88 12.56
CA ASP A 636 -28.98 -36.97 11.62
C ASP A 636 -28.50 -36.89 10.16
N MET A 637 -27.50 -36.04 9.86
CA MET A 637 -26.82 -36.04 8.56
C MET A 637 -26.24 -37.42 8.23
N ARG A 638 -25.55 -38.06 9.17
CA ARG A 638 -24.99 -39.41 9.00
C ARG A 638 -26.08 -40.47 8.84
N GLU A 639 -27.18 -40.41 9.60
CA GLU A 639 -28.32 -41.32 9.46
C GLU A 639 -28.93 -41.26 8.05
N ARG A 640 -28.94 -40.06 7.43
CA ARG A 640 -29.50 -39.80 6.08
C ARG A 640 -28.53 -40.10 4.93
N LEU A 641 -27.22 -39.90 5.10
CA LEU A 641 -26.20 -40.24 4.10
C LEU A 641 -25.77 -41.71 4.12
N GLY A 642 -25.69 -42.31 5.31
CA GLY A 642 -25.26 -43.70 5.51
C GLY A 642 -23.92 -44.01 4.82
N ASP A 643 -23.87 -45.13 4.10
CA ASP A 643 -22.68 -45.62 3.38
C ASP A 643 -22.24 -44.74 2.19
N LYS A 644 -22.96 -43.65 1.87
CA LYS A 644 -22.60 -42.71 0.79
C LYS A 644 -21.70 -41.56 1.23
N THR A 645 -21.46 -41.40 2.52
CA THR A 645 -20.64 -40.30 3.08
C THR A 645 -19.20 -40.39 2.56
N LYS A 646 -18.74 -39.40 1.80
CA LYS A 646 -17.38 -39.30 1.25
C LYS A 646 -16.36 -38.94 2.34
N LEU A 647 -15.07 -39.10 2.04
CA LEU A 647 -14.00 -38.65 2.93
C LEU A 647 -14.06 -37.12 3.13
N ASP A 648 -14.31 -36.38 2.05
CA ASP A 648 -14.37 -34.92 2.04
C ASP A 648 -15.50 -34.37 2.94
N ASP A 649 -16.62 -35.10 3.04
CA ASP A 649 -17.74 -34.78 3.94
C ASP A 649 -17.30 -34.83 5.42
N TYR A 650 -16.51 -35.84 5.81
CA TYR A 650 -15.97 -35.93 7.18
C TYR A 650 -14.92 -34.85 7.45
N ASP A 651 -14.02 -34.59 6.50
CA ASP A 651 -12.99 -33.55 6.63
C ASP A 651 -13.61 -32.15 6.76
N GLN A 652 -14.64 -31.82 5.96
CA GLN A 652 -15.34 -30.53 6.05
C GLN A 652 -15.99 -30.32 7.43
N ILE A 653 -16.70 -31.33 7.94
CA ILE A 653 -17.35 -31.25 9.26
C ILE A 653 -16.31 -31.22 10.39
N ALA A 654 -15.21 -31.97 10.28
CA ALA A 654 -14.11 -31.94 11.25
C ALA A 654 -13.43 -30.56 11.30
N MET A 655 -13.10 -29.99 10.14
CA MET A 655 -12.54 -28.63 10.04
C MET A 655 -13.49 -27.56 10.58
N THR A 656 -14.81 -27.73 10.38
CA THR A 656 -15.83 -26.84 10.96
C THR A 656 -15.81 -26.87 12.49
N PHE A 657 -15.74 -28.06 13.11
CA PHE A 657 -15.60 -28.17 14.56
C PHE A 657 -14.25 -27.64 15.08
N LEU A 658 -13.17 -27.72 14.29
CA LEU A 658 -11.88 -27.10 14.64
C LEU A 658 -11.94 -25.57 14.59
N GLY A 659 -12.55 -24.98 13.54
CA GLY A 659 -12.77 -23.54 13.43
C GLY A 659 -13.65 -22.98 14.56
N ALA A 660 -14.64 -23.75 15.02
CA ALA A 660 -15.43 -23.44 16.22
C ALA A 660 -14.68 -23.68 17.56
N ASN A 661 -13.39 -24.06 17.52
CA ASN A 661 -12.57 -24.41 18.68
C ASN A 661 -13.17 -25.53 19.56
N LYS A 662 -13.70 -26.59 18.93
CA LYS A 662 -14.27 -27.80 19.58
C LYS A 662 -13.49 -29.06 19.19
N PRO A 663 -12.18 -29.16 19.48
CA PRO A 663 -11.33 -30.28 19.03
C PRO A 663 -11.85 -31.67 19.47
N ASN A 664 -12.52 -31.76 20.62
CA ASN A 664 -13.14 -33.01 21.10
C ASN A 664 -14.28 -33.53 20.19
N LEU A 665 -15.00 -32.64 19.50
CA LEU A 665 -16.05 -33.01 18.55
C LEU A 665 -15.47 -33.30 17.17
N ALA A 666 -14.49 -32.52 16.70
CA ALA A 666 -13.73 -32.83 15.49
C ALA A 666 -13.06 -34.21 15.58
N LEU A 667 -12.44 -34.53 16.72
CA LEU A 667 -11.86 -35.86 17.00
C LEU A 667 -12.92 -36.97 17.04
N ALA A 668 -14.17 -36.66 17.41
CA ALA A 668 -15.26 -37.63 17.38
C ALA A 668 -15.72 -37.92 15.94
N VAL A 669 -15.80 -36.89 15.08
CA VAL A 669 -16.05 -37.03 13.63
C VAL A 669 -14.93 -37.85 12.98
N PHE A 670 -13.67 -37.55 13.28
CA PHE A 670 -12.51 -38.27 12.76
C PHE A 670 -12.47 -39.75 13.23
N LYS A 671 -12.78 -40.02 14.50
CA LYS A 671 -12.94 -41.40 15.01
C LYS A 671 -14.03 -42.15 14.24
N ASP A 672 -15.13 -41.48 13.95
CA ASP A 672 -16.27 -42.09 13.27
C ASP A 672 -15.97 -42.38 11.78
N MET A 673 -15.27 -41.47 11.10
CA MET A 673 -14.68 -41.69 9.76
C MET A 673 -13.78 -42.93 9.71
N VAL A 674 -12.90 -43.10 10.72
CA VAL A 674 -11.99 -44.26 10.81
C VAL A 674 -12.73 -45.56 11.12
N LEU A 675 -13.89 -45.49 11.78
CA LEU A 675 -14.73 -46.66 12.07
C LEU A 675 -15.63 -47.03 10.88
N SER A 676 -16.20 -46.07 10.16
CA SER A 676 -17.06 -46.31 8.98
C SER A 676 -16.27 -46.82 7.77
N THR A 677 -15.11 -46.23 7.49
CA THR A 677 -14.23 -46.69 6.39
C THR A 677 -13.54 -48.04 6.69
N GLY A 678 -13.58 -48.49 7.94
CA GLY A 678 -12.82 -49.64 8.44
C GLY A 678 -13.32 -51.04 8.07
N SER A 679 -14.42 -51.18 7.32
CA SER A 679 -15.08 -52.49 7.11
C SER A 679 -14.28 -53.50 6.28
N GLN A 680 -13.12 -53.15 5.71
CA GLN A 680 -12.20 -54.12 5.10
C GLN A 680 -10.75 -53.97 5.61
N SER A 681 -10.38 -54.89 6.51
CA SER A 681 -9.00 -55.30 6.83
C SER A 681 -8.12 -54.39 7.71
N ARG A 682 -8.26 -54.49 9.04
CA ARG A 682 -7.12 -54.78 9.96
C ARG A 682 -7.56 -55.20 11.37
N SER A 683 -6.60 -55.67 12.17
CA SER A 683 -6.83 -56.44 13.39
C SER A 683 -7.23 -55.62 14.61
N LEU A 684 -8.09 -56.23 15.44
CA LEU A 684 -8.65 -55.69 16.67
C LEU A 684 -7.59 -55.17 17.66
N GLU A 685 -6.40 -55.76 17.69
CA GLU A 685 -5.28 -55.35 18.56
C GLU A 685 -4.80 -53.92 18.30
N VAL A 686 -4.80 -53.48 17.04
CA VAL A 686 -4.36 -52.12 16.66
C VAL A 686 -5.38 -51.09 17.18
N GLN A 687 -6.66 -51.33 16.91
CA GLN A 687 -7.76 -50.52 17.43
C GLN A 687 -7.75 -50.47 18.97
N THR A 688 -7.54 -51.61 19.62
CA THR A 688 -7.51 -51.70 21.10
C THR A 688 -6.33 -50.91 21.69
N LYS A 689 -5.13 -50.98 21.11
CA LYS A 689 -3.98 -50.19 21.55
C LYS A 689 -4.23 -48.69 21.40
N SER A 690 -4.67 -48.24 20.22
CA SER A 690 -5.00 -46.82 19.98
C SER A 690 -6.07 -46.31 20.95
N MET A 691 -7.11 -47.11 21.22
CA MET A 691 -8.15 -46.78 22.20
C MET A 691 -7.60 -46.68 23.63
N SER A 692 -6.71 -47.58 24.04
CA SER A 692 -6.12 -47.54 25.39
C SER A 692 -5.24 -46.31 25.64
N LEU A 693 -4.45 -45.89 24.64
CA LEU A 693 -3.69 -44.64 24.68
C LEU A 693 -4.63 -43.42 24.78
N LEU A 694 -5.62 -43.34 23.89
CA LEU A 694 -6.60 -42.25 23.88
C LEU A 694 -7.40 -42.13 25.19
N GLN A 695 -7.63 -43.24 25.90
CA GLN A 695 -8.31 -43.23 27.19
C GLN A 695 -7.40 -42.74 28.34
N GLN A 696 -6.09 -43.03 28.30
CA GLN A 696 -5.11 -42.48 29.25
C GLN A 696 -4.90 -40.97 29.05
N LEU A 697 -4.97 -40.50 27.80
CA LEU A 697 -4.84 -39.08 27.45
C LEU A 697 -6.00 -38.23 28.00
N GLN A 698 -7.23 -38.75 27.97
CA GLN A 698 -8.42 -38.07 28.52
C GLN A 698 -8.34 -37.80 30.03
N THR A 699 -7.48 -38.50 30.78
CA THR A 699 -7.31 -38.31 32.22
C THR A 699 -6.20 -37.32 32.63
N HIS A 700 -5.31 -36.90 31.72
CA HIS A 700 -4.10 -36.17 32.12
C HIS A 700 -3.64 -35.01 31.22
N ALA A 701 -4.02 -34.94 29.94
CA ALA A 701 -3.53 -33.87 29.06
C ALA A 701 -4.04 -32.47 29.49
N SER A 702 -3.11 -31.53 29.72
CA SER A 702 -3.40 -30.16 30.18
C SER A 702 -2.60 -29.07 29.45
N GLY A 703 -1.63 -29.43 28.59
CA GLY A 703 -0.75 -28.48 27.90
C GLY A 703 -0.71 -28.64 26.37
N ARG A 704 -0.52 -27.52 25.65
CA ARG A 704 -0.49 -27.47 24.17
C ARG A 704 0.48 -28.49 23.55
N LYS A 705 1.68 -28.61 24.11
CA LYS A 705 2.73 -29.56 23.67
C LYS A 705 2.34 -31.04 23.77
N GLU A 706 1.41 -31.39 24.64
CA GLU A 706 0.91 -32.76 24.77
C GLU A 706 -0.05 -33.05 23.61
N VAL A 707 -0.95 -32.11 23.29
CA VAL A 707 -1.83 -32.17 22.11
C VAL A 707 -1.03 -32.30 20.82
N ASP A 708 0.06 -31.56 20.65
CA ASP A 708 0.93 -31.64 19.47
C ASP A 708 1.55 -33.05 19.29
N MET A 709 1.94 -33.70 20.39
CA MET A 709 2.48 -35.07 20.36
C MET A 709 1.41 -36.10 20.01
N ILE A 710 0.19 -35.92 20.51
CA ILE A 710 -0.96 -36.80 20.26
C ILE A 710 -1.42 -36.70 18.79
N SER A 711 -1.38 -35.51 18.20
CA SER A 711 -1.60 -35.31 16.76
C SER A 711 -0.58 -36.10 15.93
N LEU A 712 0.71 -36.02 16.28
CA LEU A 712 1.78 -36.79 15.63
C LEU A 712 1.57 -38.32 15.74
N GLU A 713 1.22 -38.84 16.93
CA GLU A 713 0.92 -40.27 17.10
C GLU A 713 -0.37 -40.70 16.37
N THR A 714 -1.35 -39.81 16.24
CA THR A 714 -2.57 -40.08 15.45
C THR A 714 -2.24 -40.14 13.96
N LEU A 715 -1.39 -39.26 13.45
CA LEU A 715 -0.87 -39.30 12.06
C LEU A 715 0.10 -40.48 11.83
N ALA A 716 0.69 -41.05 12.89
CA ALA A 716 1.42 -42.31 12.81
C ALA A 716 0.53 -43.54 12.50
N SER A 717 -0.81 -43.38 12.47
CA SER A 717 -1.75 -44.42 12.01
C SER A 717 -1.97 -44.49 10.50
N ILE A 718 -1.54 -43.49 9.72
CA ILE A 718 -1.79 -43.41 8.25
C ILE A 718 -1.35 -44.71 7.53
N PRO A 719 -2.20 -45.30 6.64
CA PRO A 719 -1.90 -46.53 5.94
C PRO A 719 -0.64 -46.48 5.06
N LYS A 720 0.07 -47.61 4.98
CA LYS A 720 1.29 -47.80 4.18
C LYS A 720 1.21 -47.41 2.69
N GLN A 721 -0.01 -47.32 2.15
CA GLN A 721 -0.26 -46.92 0.77
C GLN A 721 0.20 -45.48 0.49
N PHE A 722 0.24 -44.63 1.53
CA PHE A 722 0.62 -43.22 1.44
C PHE A 722 2.07 -42.94 1.91
N GLU A 723 2.88 -43.97 2.19
CA GLU A 723 4.29 -43.85 2.64
C GLU A 723 5.27 -43.47 1.49
N ASN A 724 4.90 -42.50 0.64
CA ASN A 724 5.68 -42.07 -0.52
C ASN A 724 6.10 -40.58 -0.40
N LYS A 725 7.38 -40.26 -0.60
CA LYS A 725 7.92 -38.90 -0.43
C LYS A 725 7.19 -37.82 -1.22
N TYR A 726 6.60 -38.14 -2.37
CA TYR A 726 5.83 -37.19 -3.18
C TYR A 726 4.49 -36.79 -2.53
N PHE A 727 3.85 -37.68 -1.76
CA PHE A 727 2.64 -37.36 -0.99
C PHE A 727 2.94 -36.31 0.09
N TYR A 728 4.01 -36.54 0.85
CA TYR A 728 4.50 -35.58 1.85
C TYR A 728 4.92 -34.25 1.21
N ALA A 729 5.50 -34.26 0.01
CA ALA A 729 5.85 -33.05 -0.74
C ALA A 729 4.61 -32.20 -1.09
N SER A 730 3.57 -32.83 -1.63
CA SER A 730 2.30 -32.15 -1.96
C SER A 730 1.58 -31.64 -0.71
N TRP A 731 1.59 -32.41 0.37
CA TRP A 731 1.03 -32.01 1.66
C TRP A 731 1.78 -30.79 2.24
N ILE A 732 3.11 -30.78 2.19
CA ILE A 732 3.95 -29.62 2.54
C ILE A 732 3.63 -28.40 1.66
N LYS A 733 3.48 -28.54 0.33
CA LYS A 733 3.06 -27.42 -0.54
C LYS A 733 1.70 -26.87 -0.11
N ARG A 734 0.71 -27.74 0.16
CA ARG A 734 -0.65 -27.33 0.55
C ARG A 734 -0.67 -26.62 1.91
N LEU A 735 0.04 -27.12 2.91
CA LEU A 735 0.12 -26.47 4.23
C LEU A 735 0.82 -25.11 4.17
N ILE A 736 1.90 -24.97 3.39
CA ILE A 736 2.57 -23.68 3.16
C ILE A 736 1.62 -22.70 2.45
N GLY A 737 0.82 -23.16 1.48
CA GLY A 737 -0.20 -22.34 0.81
C GLY A 737 -1.34 -21.87 1.72
N LEU A 738 -1.69 -22.67 2.74
CA LEU A 738 -2.69 -22.33 3.76
C LEU A 738 -2.11 -21.49 4.93
N GLY A 739 -0.81 -21.20 4.93
CA GLY A 739 -0.13 -20.49 6.03
C GLY A 739 0.17 -21.34 7.27
N GLU A 740 -0.11 -22.65 7.24
CA GLU A 740 0.00 -23.59 8.35
C GLU A 740 1.45 -24.09 8.55
N ILE A 741 2.32 -23.16 8.93
CA ILE A 741 3.77 -23.36 9.08
C ILE A 741 4.10 -24.39 10.17
N ASP A 742 3.43 -24.35 11.32
CA ASP A 742 3.64 -25.31 12.42
C ASP A 742 3.20 -26.73 12.04
N ALA A 743 2.09 -26.89 11.32
CA ALA A 743 1.69 -28.19 10.79
C ALA A 743 2.73 -28.74 9.80
N THR A 744 3.31 -27.87 8.97
CA THR A 744 4.35 -28.25 8.00
C THR A 744 5.60 -28.83 8.68
N ARG A 745 5.98 -28.30 9.85
CA ARG A 745 7.04 -28.84 10.71
C ARG A 745 6.71 -30.24 11.23
N GLN A 746 5.46 -30.49 11.64
CA GLN A 746 5.01 -31.81 12.12
C GLN A 746 5.07 -32.87 11.01
N VAL A 747 4.70 -32.51 9.78
CA VAL A 747 4.80 -33.41 8.60
C VAL A 747 6.26 -33.80 8.31
N LEU A 748 7.23 -32.90 8.48
CA LEU A 748 8.65 -33.21 8.29
C LEU A 748 9.19 -34.20 9.34
N GLU A 749 8.83 -34.04 10.62
CA GLU A 749 9.19 -35.01 11.67
C GLU A 749 8.54 -36.38 11.44
N LEU A 750 7.28 -36.41 10.97
CA LEU A 750 6.59 -37.64 10.58
C LEU A 750 7.31 -38.39 9.43
N MET A 751 7.89 -37.69 8.45
CA MET A 751 8.74 -38.32 7.43
C MET A 751 9.92 -39.06 8.07
N PHE A 752 10.66 -38.39 8.97
CA PHE A 752 11.80 -39.00 9.66
C PHE A 752 11.41 -40.19 10.53
N GLN A 753 10.28 -40.13 11.24
CA GLN A 753 9.76 -41.22 12.07
C GLN A 753 9.35 -42.45 11.24
N ARG A 754 8.78 -42.25 10.04
CA ARG A 754 8.48 -43.31 9.07
C ARG A 754 9.73 -43.82 8.32
N GLY A 755 10.91 -43.24 8.55
CA GLY A 755 12.16 -43.56 7.85
C GLY A 755 12.23 -43.02 6.41
N ILE A 756 11.27 -42.19 6.00
CA ILE A 756 11.20 -41.57 4.67
C ILE A 756 12.17 -40.38 4.66
N ARG A 757 13.20 -40.43 3.80
CA ARG A 757 14.16 -39.34 3.69
C ARG A 757 13.55 -38.15 2.93
N PRO A 758 13.58 -36.92 3.47
CA PRO A 758 13.14 -35.74 2.73
C PRO A 758 14.18 -35.35 1.67
N ASP A 759 13.71 -34.93 0.49
CA ASP A 759 14.57 -34.32 -0.53
C ASP A 759 14.85 -32.84 -0.17
N ALA A 760 15.94 -32.27 -0.68
CA ALA A 760 16.33 -30.87 -0.43
C ALA A 760 15.20 -29.86 -0.72
N LYS A 761 14.38 -30.11 -1.76
CA LYS A 761 13.22 -29.28 -2.11
C LYS A 761 12.21 -29.13 -0.97
N HIS A 762 11.98 -30.20 -0.19
CA HIS A 762 11.01 -30.18 0.90
C HIS A 762 11.52 -29.25 2.01
N VAL A 763 12.80 -29.38 2.36
CA VAL A 763 13.43 -28.60 3.43
C VAL A 763 13.62 -27.14 2.99
N ASN A 764 14.03 -26.88 1.75
CA ASN A 764 14.15 -25.53 1.18
C ASN A 764 12.80 -24.79 1.18
N GLY A 765 11.70 -25.47 0.84
CA GLY A 765 10.35 -24.89 0.92
C GLY A 765 9.96 -24.45 2.33
N ILE A 766 10.28 -25.28 3.34
CA ILE A 766 9.99 -24.99 4.75
C ILE A 766 10.91 -23.86 5.28
N ILE A 767 12.20 -23.89 4.98
CA ILE A 767 13.15 -22.78 5.28
C ILE A 767 12.60 -21.48 4.66
N GLY A 768 12.19 -21.51 3.39
CA GLY A 768 11.62 -20.36 2.70
C GLY A 768 10.33 -19.84 3.34
N ALA A 769 9.48 -20.72 3.89
CA ALA A 769 8.27 -20.31 4.63
C ALA A 769 8.61 -19.65 5.97
N TRP A 770 9.48 -20.28 6.79
CA TRP A 770 9.93 -19.72 8.07
C TRP A 770 10.62 -18.36 7.92
N LEU A 771 11.44 -18.18 6.89
CA LEU A 771 12.12 -16.90 6.60
C LEU A 771 11.19 -15.81 6.01
N ARG A 772 9.91 -16.13 5.73
CA ARG A 772 8.84 -15.18 5.39
C ARG A 772 7.86 -14.91 6.53
N GLY A 773 7.83 -15.75 7.57
CA GLY A 773 7.05 -15.52 8.79
C GLY A 773 7.57 -14.33 9.59
N GLN A 774 6.94 -14.02 10.73
CA GLN A 774 7.37 -12.92 11.61
C GLN A 774 8.10 -13.38 12.89
N ASP A 775 8.09 -14.67 13.23
CA ASP A 775 8.73 -15.15 14.46
C ASP A 775 10.27 -15.19 14.34
N LYS A 776 10.94 -14.54 15.31
CA LYS A 776 12.40 -14.56 15.48
C LYS A 776 12.94 -15.98 15.78
N HIS A 777 12.15 -16.88 16.37
CA HIS A 777 12.54 -18.27 16.65
C HIS A 777 12.64 -19.09 15.35
N ASP A 778 11.60 -19.06 14.52
CA ASP A 778 11.56 -19.77 13.23
C ASP A 778 12.65 -19.28 12.27
N HIS A 779 12.95 -17.97 12.28
CA HIS A 779 14.10 -17.41 11.57
C HIS A 779 15.42 -18.09 11.96
N GLN A 780 15.68 -18.24 13.26
CA GLN A 780 16.91 -18.88 13.75
C GLN A 780 16.94 -20.37 13.41
N LEU A 781 15.79 -21.05 13.52
CA LEU A 781 15.65 -22.47 13.21
C LEU A 781 15.90 -22.76 11.72
N ALA A 782 15.32 -21.94 10.83
CA ALA A 782 15.49 -22.05 9.39
C ALA A 782 16.95 -21.84 8.95
N LEU A 783 17.64 -20.85 9.54
CA LEU A 783 19.08 -20.63 9.30
C LEU A 783 19.93 -21.81 9.80
N GLN A 784 19.65 -22.35 10.99
CA GLN A 784 20.38 -23.53 11.50
C GLN A 784 20.22 -24.73 10.57
N ILE A 785 19.00 -24.99 10.08
CA ILE A 785 18.73 -26.10 9.17
C ILE A 785 19.44 -25.87 7.82
N ALA A 786 19.34 -24.68 7.23
CA ALA A 786 20.04 -24.33 5.99
C ALA A 786 21.56 -24.53 6.09
N TRP A 787 22.19 -24.01 7.16
CA TRP A 787 23.63 -24.20 7.39
C TRP A 787 24.02 -25.66 7.68
N SER A 788 23.13 -26.44 8.30
CA SER A 788 23.37 -27.88 8.49
C SER A 788 23.31 -28.68 7.17
N MET A 789 22.42 -28.31 6.23
CA MET A 789 22.40 -28.86 4.88
C MET A 789 23.68 -28.51 4.10
N VAL A 790 24.20 -27.28 4.27
CA VAL A 790 25.50 -26.86 3.72
C VAL A 790 26.63 -27.71 4.34
N LYS A 791 26.62 -27.93 5.65
CA LYS A 791 27.60 -28.78 6.35
C LYS A 791 27.58 -30.24 5.87
N GLU A 792 26.42 -30.81 5.54
CA GLU A 792 26.36 -32.15 4.91
C GLU A 792 26.82 -32.15 3.44
N ARG A 793 26.59 -31.08 2.68
CA ARG A 793 27.17 -30.93 1.33
C ARG A 793 28.70 -30.86 1.37
N LEU A 794 29.27 -30.07 2.27
CA LEU A 794 30.73 -29.97 2.45
C LEU A 794 31.34 -31.31 2.89
N LYS A 795 30.69 -32.04 3.82
CA LYS A 795 31.08 -33.43 4.17
C LYS A 795 31.03 -34.39 2.98
N PHE A 796 30.05 -34.25 2.09
CA PHE A 796 29.94 -35.07 0.89
C PHE A 796 31.10 -34.80 -0.08
N VAL A 797 31.48 -33.54 -0.29
CA VAL A 797 32.66 -33.14 -1.08
C VAL A 797 33.96 -33.67 -0.46
N ALA A 798 34.18 -33.47 0.84
CA ALA A 798 35.39 -33.94 1.52
C ALA A 798 35.56 -35.47 1.49
N ARG A 799 34.45 -36.23 1.56
CA ARG A 799 34.44 -37.69 1.38
C ARG A 799 34.74 -38.13 -0.07
N ARG A 800 34.56 -37.24 -1.06
CA ARG A 800 34.81 -37.49 -2.49
C ARG A 800 36.25 -37.21 -2.89
N SER A 801 36.86 -36.15 -2.33
CA SER A 801 38.22 -35.72 -2.67
C SER A 801 39.35 -36.58 -2.06
N ASN A 802 39.03 -37.37 -1.02
CA ASN A 802 39.87 -38.46 -0.50
C ASN A 802 41.27 -38.03 0.00
N ALA A 803 41.42 -36.77 0.41
CA ALA A 803 42.62 -36.26 1.06
C ALA A 803 42.71 -36.77 2.50
N ARG A 804 43.74 -37.57 2.81
CA ARG A 804 44.19 -37.77 4.19
C ARG A 804 45.00 -36.55 4.62
N ASP A 805 44.75 -36.10 5.84
CA ASP A 805 45.40 -34.99 6.55
C ASP A 805 45.31 -33.61 5.88
N GLY A 806 44.74 -32.62 6.59
CA GLY A 806 45.06 -31.22 6.30
C GLY A 806 44.03 -30.13 6.64
N ASN A 807 42.71 -30.41 6.62
CA ASN A 807 41.72 -29.32 6.48
C ASN A 807 40.54 -29.27 7.47
N ASP A 808 40.66 -29.87 8.67
CA ASP A 808 39.64 -29.72 9.73
C ASP A 808 39.41 -28.24 10.16
N LYS A 809 40.39 -27.37 9.91
CA LYS A 809 40.37 -25.94 10.30
C LYS A 809 39.25 -25.11 9.67
N VAL A 810 38.63 -25.55 8.57
CA VAL A 810 37.51 -24.83 7.94
C VAL A 810 36.19 -25.06 8.68
N ILE A 811 36.07 -26.16 9.44
CA ILE A 811 34.80 -26.60 10.04
C ILE A 811 34.53 -25.95 11.41
N ASP A 812 35.59 -25.57 12.14
CA ASP A 812 35.49 -24.99 13.51
C ASP A 812 35.00 -23.53 13.55
N ALA A 813 35.02 -22.81 12.42
CA ALA A 813 34.48 -21.44 12.36
C ALA A 813 32.94 -21.41 12.51
N LEU A 814 32.26 -22.54 12.29
CA LEU A 814 30.82 -22.72 12.54
C LEU A 814 30.59 -23.47 13.85
N ASP A 815 30.92 -22.82 14.98
CA ASP A 815 30.46 -23.26 16.31
C ASP A 815 28.95 -23.00 16.48
N THR A 816 28.16 -23.85 15.83
CA THR A 816 26.73 -24.05 16.09
C THR A 816 26.49 -24.96 17.31
N GLY A 817 27.54 -25.29 18.07
CA GLY A 817 27.64 -26.44 18.99
C GLY A 817 26.88 -26.33 20.31
N LYS A 818 25.97 -25.37 20.47
CA LYS A 818 25.18 -25.18 21.70
C LYS A 818 23.65 -25.17 21.54
N LEU A 819 23.11 -25.12 20.31
CA LEU A 819 21.67 -24.91 20.12
C LEU A 819 20.98 -25.68 18.98
N ILE A 820 21.66 -26.64 18.33
CA ILE A 820 20.98 -27.58 17.42
C ILE A 820 20.15 -28.57 18.29
N PRO A 821 18.82 -28.63 18.13
CA PRO A 821 18.01 -29.58 18.88
C PRO A 821 18.26 -31.02 18.39
N PRO A 822 18.37 -32.03 19.28
CA PRO A 822 18.78 -33.40 18.92
C PRO A 822 17.78 -34.17 18.03
N TYR A 823 16.62 -33.60 17.69
CA TYR A 823 15.69 -34.15 16.71
C TYR A 823 16.02 -33.71 15.26
N ILE A 824 16.66 -32.55 15.06
CA ILE A 824 17.01 -32.02 13.71
C ILE A 824 18.30 -32.64 13.15
N SER A 825 19.17 -33.19 13.99
CA SER A 825 20.46 -33.79 13.59
C SER A 825 20.36 -35.14 12.82
N ARG A 826 19.18 -35.47 12.29
CA ARG A 826 18.88 -36.71 11.54
C ARG A 826 19.02 -36.51 10.04
N ASN A 827 20.03 -37.11 9.41
CA ASN A 827 20.12 -37.42 7.97
C ASN A 827 19.47 -36.38 7.01
N LEU A 828 19.81 -35.10 7.15
CA LEU A 828 19.31 -34.05 6.27
C LEU A 828 19.88 -34.22 4.85
N PRO A 829 19.13 -33.82 3.81
CA PRO A 829 19.63 -33.79 2.45
C PRO A 829 20.77 -32.75 2.32
N PRO A 830 21.81 -33.01 1.51
CA PRO A 830 22.85 -32.02 1.25
C PRO A 830 22.26 -30.79 0.54
N ALA A 831 22.79 -29.60 0.85
CA ALA A 831 22.37 -28.35 0.24
C ALA A 831 22.46 -28.37 -1.30
N THR A 832 21.50 -27.70 -1.93
CA THR A 832 21.47 -27.40 -3.37
C THR A 832 21.73 -25.91 -3.58
N ILE A 833 21.93 -25.47 -4.83
CA ILE A 833 22.08 -24.03 -5.16
C ILE A 833 20.92 -23.19 -4.60
N GLU A 834 19.70 -23.73 -4.59
CA GLU A 834 18.51 -23.12 -3.96
C GLU A 834 18.72 -22.82 -2.46
N THR A 835 19.33 -23.73 -1.70
CA THR A 835 19.65 -23.51 -0.27
C THR A 835 20.64 -22.35 -0.09
N PHE A 836 21.63 -22.25 -0.97
CA PHE A 836 22.60 -21.15 -0.99
C PHE A 836 21.95 -19.82 -1.43
N CYS A 837 21.03 -19.85 -2.40
CA CYS A 837 20.26 -18.68 -2.83
C CYS A 837 19.34 -18.15 -1.71
N ILE A 838 18.70 -19.03 -0.93
CA ILE A 838 17.87 -18.64 0.21
C ILE A 838 18.71 -17.98 1.32
N LEU A 839 19.87 -18.57 1.65
CA LEU A 839 20.82 -17.97 2.59
C LEU A 839 21.35 -16.62 2.09
N LEU A 840 21.75 -16.54 0.82
CA LEU A 840 22.23 -15.31 0.20
C LEU A 840 21.16 -14.21 0.29
N LEU A 841 19.95 -14.46 -0.21
CA LEU A 841 18.80 -13.54 -0.16
C LEU A 841 18.50 -13.05 1.27
N TYR A 842 18.62 -13.93 2.28
CA TYR A 842 18.39 -13.58 3.68
C TYR A 842 19.40 -12.53 4.20
N TYR A 843 20.69 -12.73 3.93
CA TYR A 843 21.77 -11.83 4.36
C TYR A 843 21.85 -10.57 3.49
N GLU A 844 21.57 -10.71 2.20
CA GLU A 844 21.47 -9.67 1.18
C GLU A 844 20.44 -8.61 1.60
N ARG A 845 19.18 -8.99 1.86
CA ARG A 845 18.12 -8.08 2.32
C ARG A 845 18.39 -7.41 3.67
N ARG A 846 19.22 -8.03 4.51
CA ARG A 846 19.62 -7.49 5.83
C ARG A 846 20.96 -6.73 5.80
N SER A 847 21.55 -6.53 4.62
CA SER A 847 22.85 -5.87 4.43
C SER A 847 24.00 -6.48 5.25
N MET A 848 23.93 -7.79 5.53
CA MET A 848 24.92 -8.54 6.31
C MET A 848 26.10 -8.94 5.42
N THR A 849 26.92 -7.95 5.05
CA THR A 849 28.01 -8.06 4.06
C THR A 849 28.97 -9.24 4.30
N GLN A 850 29.49 -9.38 5.52
CA GLN A 850 30.40 -10.47 5.89
C GLN A 850 29.76 -11.86 5.71
N SER A 851 28.44 -11.99 5.92
CA SER A 851 27.72 -13.24 5.74
C SER A 851 27.46 -13.56 4.26
N VAL A 852 27.25 -12.54 3.41
CA VAL A 852 27.21 -12.70 1.95
C VAL A 852 28.55 -13.22 1.43
N ASP A 853 29.64 -12.59 1.85
CA ASP A 853 31.00 -12.95 1.43
C ASP A 853 31.38 -14.37 1.93
N TYR A 854 30.88 -14.78 3.10
CA TYR A 854 31.01 -16.15 3.62
C TYR A 854 30.19 -17.18 2.83
N VAL A 855 28.92 -16.89 2.50
CA VAL A 855 28.07 -17.75 1.67
C VAL A 855 28.66 -17.97 0.27
N LYS A 856 29.29 -16.95 -0.31
CA LYS A 856 30.05 -17.05 -1.58
C LYS A 856 31.17 -18.09 -1.47
N ASN A 857 32.08 -17.93 -0.50
CA ASN A 857 33.21 -18.86 -0.31
C ASN A 857 32.75 -20.30 -0.05
N CYS A 858 31.69 -20.48 0.77
CA CYS A 858 31.13 -21.81 1.03
C CYS A 858 30.44 -22.47 -0.18
N LEU A 859 30.09 -21.72 -1.23
CA LEU A 859 29.57 -22.30 -2.48
C LEU A 859 30.70 -22.94 -3.30
N ASP A 860 31.85 -22.26 -3.37
CA ASP A 860 33.06 -22.75 -4.02
C ASP A 860 33.58 -24.03 -3.32
N ASP A 861 33.70 -24.00 -1.98
CA ASP A 861 34.04 -25.17 -1.16
C ASP A 861 33.03 -26.33 -1.31
N ALA A 862 31.77 -26.03 -1.65
CA ALA A 862 30.72 -27.01 -1.85
C ALA A 862 30.71 -27.63 -3.26
N GLU A 863 31.58 -27.22 -4.19
CA GLU A 863 31.60 -27.69 -5.59
C GLU A 863 30.21 -27.58 -6.26
N ILE A 864 29.46 -26.50 -6.02
CA ILE A 864 28.15 -26.25 -6.64
C ILE A 864 28.30 -25.10 -7.65
N ALA A 865 27.91 -25.35 -8.90
CA ALA A 865 27.86 -24.29 -9.90
C ALA A 865 26.80 -23.23 -9.50
N PRO A 866 27.15 -21.93 -9.45
CA PRO A 866 26.17 -20.86 -9.28
C PRO A 866 25.17 -20.81 -10.45
N ASN A 867 24.08 -20.08 -10.27
CA ASN A 867 23.13 -19.74 -11.33
C ASN A 867 22.95 -18.23 -11.45
N SER A 868 22.19 -17.74 -12.43
CA SER A 868 21.98 -16.31 -12.65
C SER A 868 21.37 -15.63 -11.41
N PHE A 869 20.37 -16.26 -10.77
CA PHE A 869 19.77 -15.78 -9.52
C PHE A 869 20.79 -15.56 -8.39
N PHE A 870 21.74 -16.48 -8.20
CA PHE A 870 22.83 -16.32 -7.23
C PHE A 870 23.78 -15.17 -7.61
N MET A 871 24.14 -15.06 -8.90
CA MET A 871 24.94 -13.94 -9.42
C MET A 871 24.22 -12.59 -9.18
N ASN A 872 22.94 -12.49 -9.48
CA ASN A 872 22.15 -11.26 -9.34
C ASN A 872 22.12 -10.76 -7.89
N HIS A 873 21.98 -11.65 -6.91
CA HIS A 873 22.04 -11.26 -5.50
C HIS A 873 23.43 -10.86 -5.01
N LEU A 874 24.51 -11.40 -5.59
CA LEU A 874 25.86 -10.86 -5.36
C LEU A 874 26.02 -9.46 -5.96
N LEU A 875 25.49 -9.22 -7.17
CA LEU A 875 25.51 -7.90 -7.80
C LEU A 875 24.73 -6.87 -6.97
N HIS A 876 23.54 -7.23 -6.45
CA HIS A 876 22.75 -6.38 -5.55
C HIS A 876 23.47 -6.07 -4.24
N ALA A 877 24.18 -7.05 -3.67
CA ALA A 877 24.98 -6.85 -2.47
C ALA A 877 26.13 -5.85 -2.72
N GLU A 878 26.87 -5.97 -3.82
CA GLU A 878 27.92 -5.01 -4.19
C GLU A 878 27.35 -3.63 -4.55
N LEU A 879 26.17 -3.54 -5.19
CA LEU A 879 25.47 -2.28 -5.46
C LEU A 879 25.11 -1.55 -4.15
N ARG A 880 24.62 -2.26 -3.13
CA ARG A 880 24.38 -1.67 -1.79
C ARG A 880 25.65 -1.40 -0.99
N LYS A 881 26.75 -2.11 -1.23
CA LYS A 881 28.10 -1.70 -0.77
C LYS A 881 28.64 -0.47 -1.53
N HIS A 882 27.96 -0.02 -2.60
CA HIS A 882 28.43 0.95 -3.60
C HIS A 882 29.76 0.55 -4.29
N ASN A 883 30.08 -0.74 -4.27
CA ASN A 883 31.31 -1.32 -4.77
C ASN A 883 31.20 -1.72 -6.25
N ILE A 884 30.90 -0.73 -7.08
CA ILE A 884 30.59 -0.86 -8.51
C ILE A 884 31.70 -1.59 -9.30
N GLY A 885 32.96 -1.48 -8.86
CA GLY A 885 34.09 -2.20 -9.46
C GLY A 885 34.01 -3.71 -9.27
N GLU A 886 33.70 -4.20 -8.06
CA GLU A 886 33.58 -5.64 -7.80
C GLU A 886 32.30 -6.21 -8.41
N ALA A 887 31.19 -5.45 -8.45
CA ALA A 887 29.98 -5.87 -9.18
C ALA A 887 30.31 -6.19 -10.66
N TRP A 888 31.09 -5.32 -11.31
CA TRP A 888 31.54 -5.56 -12.69
C TRP A 888 32.56 -6.71 -12.80
N HIS A 889 33.43 -6.90 -11.81
CA HIS A 889 34.35 -8.04 -11.77
C HIS A 889 33.61 -9.40 -11.62
N ILE A 890 32.59 -9.46 -10.75
CA ILE A 890 31.72 -10.63 -10.57
C ILE A 890 31.01 -10.96 -11.88
N PHE A 891 30.36 -9.97 -12.52
CA PHE A 891 29.70 -10.18 -13.81
C PHE A 891 30.69 -10.64 -14.90
N LYS A 892 31.85 -9.96 -15.06
CA LYS A 892 32.89 -10.32 -16.03
C LYS A 892 33.34 -11.78 -15.88
N THR A 893 33.45 -12.27 -14.65
CA THR A 893 33.92 -13.61 -14.31
C THR A 893 32.83 -14.68 -14.46
N MET A 894 31.64 -14.45 -13.89
CA MET A 894 30.57 -15.46 -13.87
C MET A 894 29.92 -15.67 -15.24
N ARG A 895 29.81 -14.63 -16.07
CA ARG A 895 29.22 -14.71 -17.42
C ARG A 895 30.00 -15.61 -18.41
N LEU A 896 31.21 -16.06 -18.05
CA LEU A 896 31.99 -17.01 -18.86
C LEU A 896 31.40 -18.42 -18.82
N ASN A 897 30.71 -18.77 -17.72
CA ASN A 897 30.14 -20.10 -17.50
C ASN A 897 28.61 -20.06 -17.32
N LEU A 898 28.00 -18.87 -17.21
CA LEU A 898 26.57 -18.67 -16.97
C LEU A 898 25.98 -17.68 -17.98
N THR A 899 24.75 -17.94 -18.42
CA THR A 899 23.92 -16.98 -19.15
C THR A 899 23.32 -15.95 -18.17
N PRO A 900 23.53 -14.64 -18.39
CA PRO A 900 22.77 -13.58 -17.72
C PRO A 900 21.25 -13.65 -17.96
N ASP A 901 20.50 -12.89 -17.18
CA ASP A 901 19.07 -12.62 -17.39
C ASP A 901 18.76 -11.11 -17.25
N PHE A 902 17.49 -10.70 -17.42
CA PHE A 902 17.11 -9.28 -17.32
C PHE A 902 17.38 -8.67 -15.96
N GLU A 903 17.27 -9.45 -14.88
CA GLU A 903 17.60 -8.95 -13.55
C GLU A 903 19.11 -8.69 -13.42
N THR A 904 19.97 -9.51 -14.04
CA THR A 904 21.41 -9.19 -14.17
C THR A 904 21.62 -7.80 -14.76
N PHE A 905 20.91 -7.47 -15.85
CA PHE A 905 21.03 -6.15 -16.49
C PHE A 905 20.37 -5.03 -15.67
N SER A 906 19.24 -5.28 -15.02
CA SER A 906 18.59 -4.36 -14.07
C SER A 906 19.57 -3.88 -12.98
N VAL A 907 20.34 -4.80 -12.37
CA VAL A 907 21.37 -4.41 -11.39
C VAL A 907 22.53 -3.64 -12.04
N LEU A 908 23.00 -4.05 -13.23
CA LEU A 908 24.09 -3.36 -13.92
C LEU A 908 23.73 -1.93 -14.34
N TRP A 909 22.51 -1.67 -14.81
CA TRP A 909 22.01 -0.32 -15.07
C TRP A 909 21.83 0.48 -13.77
N GLY A 910 21.46 -0.18 -12.66
CA GLY A 910 21.50 0.42 -11.32
C GLY A 910 22.91 0.85 -10.90
N CYS A 911 23.92 0.02 -11.13
CA CYS A 911 25.34 0.36 -10.93
C CYS A 911 25.78 1.55 -11.80
N GLU A 912 25.39 1.57 -13.08
CA GLU A 912 25.68 2.66 -14.02
C GLU A 912 25.12 4.00 -13.50
N LYS A 913 23.84 4.01 -13.12
CA LYS A 913 23.16 5.19 -12.54
C LYS A 913 23.89 5.75 -11.32
N VAL A 914 24.39 4.91 -10.41
CA VAL A 914 25.15 5.35 -9.22
C VAL A 914 26.57 5.82 -9.58
N TYR A 915 27.20 5.20 -10.58
CA TYR A 915 28.50 5.58 -11.12
C TYR A 915 28.44 6.97 -11.80
N THR A 916 27.53 7.15 -12.75
CA THR A 916 27.27 8.40 -13.48
C THR A 916 26.80 9.51 -12.54
N ALA A 917 26.08 9.19 -11.46
CA ALA A 917 25.72 10.16 -10.41
C ALA A 917 26.90 10.66 -9.55
N GLY A 918 28.12 10.16 -9.77
CA GLY A 918 29.36 10.69 -9.19
C GLY A 918 29.73 10.19 -7.79
N TYR A 919 29.05 9.13 -7.29
CA TYR A 919 29.33 8.56 -5.97
C TYR A 919 30.59 7.67 -5.94
N SER A 920 30.97 7.06 -7.07
CA SER A 920 32.13 6.15 -7.14
C SER A 920 33.18 6.60 -8.16
N ALA A 921 33.90 7.68 -7.83
CA ALA A 921 35.06 8.17 -8.60
C ALA A 921 36.32 7.26 -8.48
N LYS A 922 36.14 5.95 -8.25
CA LYS A 922 37.19 4.96 -7.96
C LYS A 922 37.17 3.71 -8.85
N ALA A 923 36.18 3.57 -9.75
CA ALA A 923 35.99 2.37 -10.57
C ALA A 923 36.19 2.64 -12.08
N PRO A 924 37.42 2.89 -12.56
CA PRO A 924 37.69 3.28 -13.95
C PRO A 924 37.39 2.16 -14.99
N GLU A 925 37.19 0.91 -14.55
CA GLU A 925 36.86 -0.22 -15.43
C GLU A 925 35.36 -0.38 -15.74
N PHE A 926 34.47 0.37 -15.10
CA PHE A 926 33.03 0.19 -15.29
C PHE A 926 32.58 0.73 -16.68
N PRO A 927 31.75 -0.02 -17.44
CA PRO A 927 31.31 0.39 -18.77
C PRO A 927 30.39 1.62 -18.72
N ARG A 928 30.44 2.44 -19.79
CA ARG A 928 29.46 3.50 -20.03
C ARG A 928 28.20 2.94 -20.71
N SER A 929 27.14 3.73 -20.80
CA SER A 929 25.82 3.31 -21.32
C SER A 929 25.93 2.58 -22.67
N ARG A 930 26.65 3.13 -23.67
CA ARG A 930 26.88 2.45 -24.99
C ARG A 930 27.50 1.05 -24.82
N THR A 931 28.56 0.93 -24.02
CA THR A 931 29.29 -0.33 -23.82
C THR A 931 28.53 -1.34 -22.97
N LEU A 932 27.68 -0.87 -22.04
CA LEU A 932 26.80 -1.74 -21.26
C LEU A 932 25.65 -2.26 -22.13
N PHE A 933 25.05 -1.41 -22.96
CA PHE A 933 24.04 -1.79 -23.95
C PHE A 933 24.61 -2.82 -24.94
N LEU A 934 25.84 -2.64 -25.43
CA LEU A 934 26.55 -3.66 -26.25
C LEU A 934 26.61 -5.04 -25.57
N ARG A 935 26.73 -5.14 -24.24
CA ARG A 935 26.71 -6.45 -23.55
C ARG A 935 25.32 -7.06 -23.44
N MET A 936 24.28 -6.22 -23.44
CA MET A 936 22.88 -6.65 -23.49
C MET A 936 22.50 -7.09 -24.92
N THR A 937 23.01 -6.42 -25.96
CA THR A 937 22.80 -6.82 -27.36
C THR A 937 23.57 -8.09 -27.71
N GLU A 938 24.83 -8.23 -27.29
CA GLU A 938 25.60 -9.49 -27.37
C GLU A 938 24.86 -10.66 -26.69
N TRP A 939 24.31 -10.44 -25.48
CA TRP A 939 23.54 -11.46 -24.76
C TRP A 939 22.27 -11.86 -25.52
N PHE A 940 21.46 -10.90 -25.97
CA PHE A 940 20.22 -11.17 -26.67
C PHE A 940 20.46 -12.02 -27.94
N HIS A 941 21.46 -11.66 -28.75
CA HIS A 941 21.84 -12.43 -29.94
C HIS A 941 22.44 -13.81 -29.65
N SER A 942 22.81 -14.12 -28.40
CA SER A 942 23.25 -15.45 -27.98
C SER A 942 22.10 -16.40 -27.61
N LEU A 943 20.87 -15.88 -27.47
CA LEU A 943 19.70 -16.67 -27.12
C LEU A 943 19.19 -17.51 -28.30
N SER A 944 18.73 -18.73 -28.03
CA SER A 944 18.04 -19.57 -29.02
C SER A 944 16.55 -19.24 -29.09
N GLY A 945 15.85 -19.68 -30.15
CA GLY A 945 14.47 -19.24 -30.48
C GLY A 945 13.46 -19.21 -29.33
N ARG A 946 13.45 -20.21 -28.44
CA ARG A 946 12.56 -20.21 -27.27
C ARG A 946 12.95 -19.16 -26.22
N GLY A 947 14.25 -18.95 -26.02
CA GLY A 947 14.78 -17.89 -25.14
C GLY A 947 14.58 -16.49 -25.71
N LEU A 948 14.68 -16.32 -27.04
CA LEU A 948 14.36 -15.07 -27.73
C LEU A 948 12.89 -14.67 -27.54
N GLN A 949 11.97 -15.63 -27.68
CA GLN A 949 10.54 -15.35 -27.46
C GLN A 949 10.27 -15.02 -25.99
N GLN A 950 10.76 -15.83 -25.04
CA GLN A 950 10.60 -15.55 -23.61
C GLN A 950 11.24 -14.20 -23.21
N ALA A 951 12.35 -13.80 -23.82
CA ALA A 951 12.98 -12.49 -23.60
C ALA A 951 12.13 -11.33 -24.15
N ARG A 952 11.33 -11.53 -25.20
CA ARG A 952 10.36 -10.53 -25.66
C ARG A 952 9.17 -10.46 -24.72
N ASP A 953 8.59 -11.60 -24.39
CA ASP A 953 7.40 -11.72 -23.54
C ASP A 953 7.62 -11.21 -22.10
N SER A 954 8.88 -11.21 -21.61
CA SER A 954 9.25 -10.87 -20.23
C SER A 954 10.02 -9.53 -20.09
N PHE A 955 10.05 -8.68 -21.11
CA PHE A 955 10.77 -7.40 -21.05
C PHE A 955 9.92 -6.29 -20.43
N ASP A 956 10.32 -5.77 -19.26
CA ASP A 956 9.55 -4.79 -18.49
C ASP A 956 9.94 -3.31 -18.73
N SER A 957 8.91 -2.47 -18.60
CA SER A 957 8.92 -1.01 -18.58
C SER A 957 9.87 -0.37 -17.57
N GLU A 958 10.09 -0.94 -16.37
CA GLU A 958 11.03 -0.37 -15.39
C GLU A 958 12.48 -0.50 -15.89
N LEU A 959 12.80 -1.61 -16.57
CA LEU A 959 14.09 -1.79 -17.23
C LEU A 959 14.27 -0.84 -18.42
N TYR A 960 13.24 -0.64 -19.24
CA TYR A 960 13.23 0.38 -20.30
C TYR A 960 13.55 1.77 -19.74
N ASN A 961 12.81 2.19 -18.71
CA ASN A 961 12.98 3.47 -18.03
C ASN A 961 14.41 3.62 -17.44
N LYS A 962 14.97 2.57 -16.81
CA LYS A 962 16.35 2.54 -16.28
C LYS A 962 17.39 2.76 -17.38
N ILE A 963 17.27 2.07 -18.52
CA ILE A 963 18.21 2.18 -19.65
C ILE A 963 18.24 3.62 -20.18
N ILE A 964 17.08 4.18 -20.56
CA ILE A 964 17.02 5.52 -21.15
C ILE A 964 17.47 6.58 -20.13
N GLN A 965 17.22 6.38 -18.83
CA GLN A 965 17.70 7.28 -17.78
C GLN A 965 19.23 7.35 -17.70
N CYS A 966 19.96 6.25 -17.92
CA CYS A 966 21.43 6.26 -17.89
C CYS A 966 22.02 7.02 -19.10
N PHE A 967 21.51 6.79 -20.32
CA PHE A 967 21.90 7.59 -21.49
C PHE A 967 21.57 9.09 -21.31
N CYS A 968 20.42 9.40 -20.70
CA CYS A 968 20.05 10.77 -20.35
C CYS A 968 21.04 11.41 -19.36
N LEU A 969 21.47 10.68 -18.33
CA LEU A 969 22.46 11.15 -17.35
C LEU A 969 23.85 11.38 -17.96
N GLN A 970 24.24 10.59 -18.97
CA GLN A 970 25.50 10.78 -19.71
C GLN A 970 25.42 11.85 -20.82
N LYS A 971 24.24 12.44 -21.05
CA LYS A 971 23.96 13.45 -22.10
C LYS A 971 24.23 12.95 -23.53
N ASP A 972 24.05 11.66 -23.78
CA ASP A 972 24.34 11.01 -25.07
C ASP A 972 23.07 10.91 -25.94
N ILE A 973 22.70 12.00 -26.62
CA ILE A 973 21.51 12.05 -27.50
C ILE A 973 21.61 11.00 -28.62
N GLN A 974 22.80 10.81 -29.21
CA GLN A 974 23.03 9.85 -30.30
C GLN A 974 22.78 8.41 -29.82
N GLY A 975 23.42 8.01 -28.72
CA GLY A 975 23.21 6.69 -28.12
C GLY A 975 21.77 6.49 -27.65
N THR A 976 21.09 7.56 -27.23
CA THR A 976 19.65 7.52 -26.90
C THR A 976 18.80 7.18 -28.13
N ILE A 977 18.98 7.88 -29.27
CA ILE A 977 18.23 7.60 -30.51
C ILE A 977 18.45 6.15 -30.97
N VAL A 978 19.70 5.69 -30.99
CA VAL A 978 20.05 4.30 -31.34
C VAL A 978 19.38 3.29 -30.38
N THR A 979 19.37 3.59 -29.08
CA THR A 979 18.73 2.73 -28.06
C THR A 979 17.23 2.60 -28.27
N LEU A 980 16.52 3.70 -28.56
CA LEU A 980 15.06 3.69 -28.71
C LEU A 980 14.61 2.75 -29.85
N TYR A 981 15.26 2.85 -31.02
CA TYR A 981 14.97 1.95 -32.14
C TYR A 981 15.47 0.51 -31.90
N ALA A 982 16.61 0.32 -31.24
CA ALA A 982 17.11 -1.02 -30.90
C ALA A 982 16.16 -1.77 -29.93
N LEU A 983 15.57 -1.07 -28.96
CA LEU A 983 14.61 -1.68 -28.02
C LEU A 983 13.28 -2.06 -28.71
N ARG A 984 12.85 -1.30 -29.72
CA ARG A 984 11.77 -1.72 -30.64
C ARG A 984 12.15 -3.01 -31.37
N ASP A 985 13.26 -3.02 -32.11
CA ASP A 985 13.63 -4.13 -33.00
C ASP A 985 13.88 -5.45 -32.24
N MET A 986 14.48 -5.35 -31.05
CA MET A 986 14.80 -6.50 -30.20
C MET A 986 13.59 -6.97 -29.38
N PHE A 987 12.94 -6.08 -28.64
CA PHE A 987 11.97 -6.44 -27.59
C PHE A 987 10.51 -6.02 -27.90
N GLN A 988 10.26 -5.32 -29.00
CA GLN A 988 8.96 -4.69 -29.31
C GLN A 988 8.52 -3.66 -28.24
N ALA A 989 9.50 -3.07 -27.54
CA ALA A 989 9.28 -2.12 -26.45
C ALA A 989 9.36 -0.67 -26.93
N TYR A 990 8.32 0.12 -26.61
CA TYR A 990 8.14 1.50 -27.05
C TYR A 990 8.19 2.50 -25.89
N PRO A 991 8.41 3.81 -26.15
CA PRO A 991 8.44 4.82 -25.10
C PRO A 991 7.08 4.96 -24.41
N ASN A 992 7.10 5.13 -23.10
CA ASN A 992 5.94 5.58 -22.31
C ASN A 992 6.01 7.11 -22.08
N PRO A 993 4.91 7.79 -21.69
CA PRO A 993 4.91 9.24 -21.45
C PRO A 993 5.92 9.70 -20.38
N ASN A 994 6.24 8.83 -19.41
CA ASN A 994 7.28 9.09 -18.41
C ASN A 994 8.69 9.13 -19.02
N THR A 995 8.96 8.32 -20.06
CA THR A 995 10.21 8.35 -20.83
C THR A 995 10.27 9.61 -21.69
N GLU A 996 9.20 9.94 -22.41
CA GLU A 996 9.09 11.16 -23.22
C GLU A 996 9.37 12.41 -22.38
N ARG A 997 8.70 12.54 -21.23
CA ARG A 997 8.93 13.62 -20.27
C ARG A 997 10.37 13.66 -19.76
N MET A 998 10.99 12.50 -19.50
CA MET A 998 12.40 12.43 -19.09
C MET A 998 13.37 12.89 -20.19
N LEU A 999 13.10 12.53 -21.45
CA LEU A 999 13.87 12.97 -22.62
C LEU A 999 13.76 14.49 -22.83
N TYR A 1000 12.56 15.06 -22.72
CA TYR A 1000 12.33 16.50 -22.89
C TYR A 1000 12.97 17.31 -21.74
N ILE A 1001 12.94 16.80 -20.50
CA ILE A 1001 13.68 17.39 -19.36
C ILE A 1001 15.21 17.32 -19.58
N GLN A 1002 15.71 16.26 -20.23
CA GLN A 1002 17.14 16.13 -20.55
C GLN A 1002 17.58 17.17 -21.58
N LEU A 1003 16.81 17.34 -22.67
CA LEU A 1003 17.08 18.33 -23.72
C LEU A 1003 17.09 19.76 -23.15
N ALA A 1004 16.11 20.10 -22.29
CA ALA A 1004 16.06 21.40 -21.62
C ALA A 1004 17.33 21.70 -20.81
N ARG A 1005 17.90 20.68 -20.14
CA ARG A 1005 19.16 20.77 -19.38
C ARG A 1005 20.43 20.77 -20.25
N MET A 1006 20.30 20.69 -21.56
CA MET A 1006 21.41 20.86 -22.51
C MET A 1006 21.44 22.27 -23.12
N GLY A 1007 20.30 22.96 -23.20
CA GLY A 1007 20.21 24.37 -23.64
C GLY A 1007 21.01 25.36 -22.79
N GLU A 1008 21.19 25.10 -21.49
CA GLU A 1008 21.95 25.97 -20.57
C GLU A 1008 23.45 26.14 -20.93
N GLY A 1009 23.98 25.37 -21.90
CA GLY A 1009 25.35 25.51 -22.40
C GLY A 1009 25.65 26.85 -23.10
N LEU A 1010 24.63 27.60 -23.52
CA LEU A 1010 24.78 28.75 -24.43
C LEU A 1010 25.31 30.06 -23.80
N ILE A 1011 25.27 30.23 -22.47
CA ILE A 1011 25.44 31.57 -21.85
C ILE A 1011 26.65 31.72 -20.90
N ARG A 1012 27.30 30.65 -20.41
CA ARG A 1012 28.41 30.78 -19.43
C ARG A 1012 29.70 30.04 -19.78
N ARG A 1013 30.61 30.74 -20.48
CA ARG A 1013 32.05 30.43 -20.42
C ARG A 1013 32.59 30.72 -19.01
N HIS A 1014 33.32 29.75 -18.46
CA HIS A 1014 34.15 29.83 -17.25
C HIS A 1014 33.50 30.30 -15.92
N ARG A 1015 33.05 29.33 -15.11
CA ARG A 1015 33.39 29.26 -13.67
C ARG A 1015 33.47 27.78 -13.24
N ARG A 1016 34.15 27.50 -12.12
CA ARG A 1016 34.53 26.13 -11.70
C ARG A 1016 33.30 25.27 -11.42
N ALA A 1017 33.36 23.99 -11.81
CA ALA A 1017 32.34 23.01 -11.48
C ALA A 1017 32.31 22.73 -9.96
N GLN A 1018 31.17 22.97 -9.33
CA GLN A 1018 30.82 22.44 -8.01
C GLN A 1018 29.62 21.49 -8.13
N ARG A 1019 29.54 20.53 -7.21
CA ARG A 1019 28.56 19.43 -7.24
C ARG A 1019 27.12 19.92 -7.10
N GLY A 1020 26.19 19.35 -7.87
CA GLY A 1020 24.80 19.80 -7.92
C GLY A 1020 23.78 18.76 -8.39
N ASN A 1021 23.87 17.50 -7.93
CA ASN A 1021 22.83 16.48 -8.18
C ASN A 1021 21.59 16.68 -7.28
N ARG A 1022 20.95 17.85 -7.38
CA ARG A 1022 19.61 18.17 -6.87
C ARG A 1022 18.91 19.11 -7.84
N PHE A 1023 17.59 18.98 -7.96
CA PHE A 1023 16.76 19.85 -8.79
C PHE A 1023 16.51 21.19 -8.05
N SER A 1024 17.54 22.03 -7.94
CA SER A 1024 17.30 23.45 -7.61
C SER A 1024 16.50 24.06 -8.77
N ALA A 1025 15.35 24.66 -8.47
CA ALA A 1025 14.47 25.24 -9.49
C ALA A 1025 15.12 26.46 -10.17
N ASN A 1026 15.86 26.23 -11.26
CA ASN A 1026 16.43 27.28 -12.07
C ASN A 1026 15.36 27.80 -13.05
N PRO A 1027 14.97 29.09 -13.02
CA PRO A 1027 13.86 29.60 -13.84
C PRO A 1027 14.08 29.50 -15.36
N ALA A 1028 15.33 29.30 -15.79
CA ALA A 1028 15.74 29.09 -17.18
C ALA A 1028 15.36 27.69 -17.70
N SER A 1029 15.74 26.61 -17.00
CA SER A 1029 15.44 25.24 -17.47
C SER A 1029 13.93 24.94 -17.57
N ILE A 1030 13.09 25.70 -16.84
CA ILE A 1030 11.62 25.66 -16.96
C ILE A 1030 11.16 26.35 -18.26
N GLN A 1031 11.80 27.45 -18.68
CA GLN A 1031 11.52 28.08 -19.98
C GLN A 1031 11.95 27.17 -21.14
N ASP A 1032 13.11 26.54 -21.02
CA ASP A 1032 13.64 25.68 -22.08
C ASP A 1032 12.82 24.39 -22.24
N PHE A 1033 12.19 23.89 -21.18
CA PHE A 1033 11.22 22.79 -21.24
C PHE A 1033 9.94 23.15 -22.03
N SER A 1034 9.33 24.32 -21.77
CA SER A 1034 8.16 24.81 -22.53
C SER A 1034 8.48 25.01 -24.02
N LYS A 1035 9.67 25.53 -24.37
CA LYS A 1035 10.12 25.63 -25.77
C LYS A 1035 10.18 24.27 -26.47
N ILE A 1036 10.58 23.20 -25.77
CA ILE A 1036 10.67 21.84 -26.32
C ILE A 1036 9.27 21.24 -26.52
N ILE A 1037 8.32 21.50 -25.61
CA ILE A 1037 6.91 21.11 -25.81
C ILE A 1037 6.35 21.79 -27.06
N LYS A 1038 6.53 23.11 -27.21
CA LYS A 1038 6.13 23.82 -28.45
C LYS A 1038 6.73 23.18 -29.70
N MET A 1039 8.03 22.86 -29.67
CA MET A 1039 8.71 22.19 -30.78
C MET A 1039 8.10 20.82 -31.11
N ALA A 1040 7.75 20.02 -30.09
CA ALA A 1040 7.06 18.74 -30.28
C ALA A 1040 5.65 18.92 -30.87
N THR A 1041 4.87 19.90 -30.40
CA THR A 1041 3.53 20.19 -30.98
C THR A 1041 3.61 20.67 -32.43
N LEU A 1042 4.66 21.41 -32.80
CA LEU A 1042 4.91 21.84 -34.18
C LEU A 1042 5.27 20.65 -35.08
N ILE A 1043 6.22 19.81 -34.65
CA ILE A 1043 6.59 18.56 -35.36
C ILE A 1043 5.35 17.67 -35.55
N LYS A 1044 4.51 17.52 -34.52
CA LYS A 1044 3.22 16.79 -34.60
C LYS A 1044 2.28 17.40 -35.65
N LYS A 1045 2.12 18.73 -35.68
CA LYS A 1045 1.25 19.44 -36.64
C LYS A 1045 1.76 19.31 -38.09
N GLU A 1046 3.07 19.47 -38.31
CA GLU A 1046 3.70 19.29 -39.63
C GLU A 1046 3.59 17.83 -40.11
N ARG A 1047 3.83 16.87 -39.22
CA ARG A 1047 3.73 15.43 -39.51
C ARG A 1047 2.30 14.99 -39.85
N ILE A 1048 1.29 15.46 -39.14
CA ILE A 1048 -0.13 15.22 -39.47
C ILE A 1048 -0.45 15.76 -40.88
N GLN A 1049 0.09 16.92 -41.26
CA GLN A 1049 -0.10 17.47 -42.60
C GLN A 1049 0.61 16.65 -43.70
N PHE A 1050 1.79 16.08 -43.41
CA PHE A 1050 2.51 15.17 -44.29
C PHE A 1050 1.83 13.80 -44.47
N LEU A 1051 1.26 13.25 -43.40
CA LEU A 1051 0.43 12.04 -43.49
C LEU A 1051 -0.79 12.29 -44.39
N LYS A 1052 -1.46 13.44 -44.23
CA LYS A 1052 -2.59 13.84 -45.09
C LYS A 1052 -2.21 13.99 -46.56
N THR A 1053 -1.03 14.50 -46.91
CA THR A 1053 -0.59 14.55 -48.33
C THR A 1053 -0.20 13.18 -48.91
N LYS A 1054 0.09 12.19 -48.05
CA LYS A 1054 0.23 10.77 -48.44
C LYS A 1054 -1.10 10.00 -48.42
N GLY A 1055 -2.21 10.63 -48.06
CA GLY A 1055 -3.54 9.99 -47.98
C GLY A 1055 -3.75 9.12 -46.74
N ILE A 1056 -2.98 9.36 -45.67
CA ILE A 1056 -3.07 8.67 -44.37
C ILE A 1056 -3.64 9.66 -43.34
N GLU A 1057 -4.68 9.27 -42.62
CA GLU A 1057 -5.25 10.07 -41.52
C GLU A 1057 -4.62 9.61 -40.19
N ASP A 1058 -4.10 10.53 -39.36
CA ASP A 1058 -3.40 10.18 -38.10
C ASP A 1058 -4.29 9.40 -37.12
N GLU A 1059 -5.59 9.66 -37.15
CA GLU A 1059 -6.63 8.99 -36.36
C GLU A 1059 -6.94 7.57 -36.87
N SER A 1060 -6.53 7.23 -38.10
CA SER A 1060 -6.67 5.87 -38.65
C SER A 1060 -5.54 4.91 -38.28
N LEU A 1061 -4.43 5.43 -37.71
CA LEU A 1061 -3.29 4.63 -37.28
C LEU A 1061 -3.62 3.86 -36.00
N GLN A 1062 -3.57 2.53 -36.05
CA GLN A 1062 -3.89 1.64 -34.93
C GLN A 1062 -2.80 0.58 -34.70
N GLY A 1063 -2.71 0.10 -33.47
CA GLY A 1063 -1.74 -0.92 -33.07
C GLY A 1063 -0.29 -0.49 -33.31
N GLN A 1064 0.52 -1.37 -33.88
CA GLN A 1064 1.95 -1.13 -34.07
C GLN A 1064 2.24 0.13 -34.90
N ALA A 1065 1.47 0.39 -35.96
CA ALA A 1065 1.69 1.56 -36.83
C ALA A 1065 1.56 2.91 -36.08
N ARG A 1066 0.78 2.95 -34.99
CA ARG A 1066 0.69 4.12 -34.12
C ARG A 1066 1.92 4.24 -33.21
N LEU A 1067 2.38 3.12 -32.65
CA LEU A 1067 3.55 3.08 -31.76
C LEU A 1067 4.86 3.43 -32.49
N ASP A 1068 5.03 2.96 -33.74
CA ASP A 1068 6.17 3.34 -34.59
C ASP A 1068 6.17 4.84 -34.95
N GLU A 1069 5.00 5.42 -35.19
CA GLU A 1069 4.82 6.85 -35.52
C GLU A 1069 5.01 7.77 -34.30
N ASP A 1070 4.49 7.39 -33.12
CA ASP A 1070 4.74 8.15 -31.88
C ASP A 1070 6.20 8.02 -31.40
N LEU A 1071 6.86 6.88 -31.64
CA LEU A 1071 8.32 6.74 -31.48
C LEU A 1071 9.10 7.66 -32.44
N TRP A 1072 8.70 7.74 -33.71
CA TRP A 1072 9.33 8.62 -34.72
C TRP A 1072 9.29 10.10 -34.27
N ARG A 1073 8.16 10.56 -33.72
CA ARG A 1073 8.00 11.94 -33.19
C ARG A 1073 8.99 12.26 -32.07
N ILE A 1074 9.13 11.34 -31.11
CA ILE A 1074 10.07 11.50 -29.98
C ILE A 1074 11.52 11.52 -30.50
N VAL A 1075 11.85 10.69 -31.50
CA VAL A 1075 13.17 10.68 -32.14
C VAL A 1075 13.43 11.96 -32.93
N GLU A 1076 12.46 12.54 -33.64
CA GLU A 1076 12.69 13.78 -34.39
C GLU A 1076 12.91 14.98 -33.46
N VAL A 1077 12.23 15.04 -32.31
CA VAL A 1077 12.52 16.03 -31.25
C VAL A 1077 13.98 15.92 -30.75
N LEU A 1078 14.50 14.69 -30.59
CA LEU A 1078 15.90 14.44 -30.25
C LEU A 1078 16.86 14.81 -31.39
N ARG A 1079 16.49 14.56 -32.66
CA ARG A 1079 17.27 14.92 -33.85
C ARG A 1079 17.41 16.44 -34.00
N VAL A 1080 16.33 17.21 -33.82
CA VAL A 1080 16.39 18.68 -33.83
C VAL A 1080 17.26 19.20 -32.67
N GLY A 1081 17.18 18.59 -31.48
CA GLY A 1081 18.09 18.87 -30.36
C GLY A 1081 19.56 18.63 -30.71
N LEU A 1082 19.87 17.54 -31.40
CA LEU A 1082 21.22 17.19 -31.87
C LEU A 1082 21.75 18.19 -32.91
N ARG A 1083 20.93 18.58 -33.90
CA ARG A 1083 21.24 19.61 -34.90
C ARG A 1083 21.62 20.93 -34.22
N HIS A 1084 20.84 21.34 -33.20
CA HIS A 1084 21.10 22.58 -32.45
C HIS A 1084 22.39 22.49 -31.60
N GLN A 1085 22.69 21.33 -31.01
CA GLN A 1085 23.94 21.11 -30.25
C GLN A 1085 25.20 21.19 -31.14
N ALA A 1086 25.11 20.75 -32.40
CA ALA A 1086 26.23 20.77 -33.33
C ALA A 1086 26.58 22.19 -33.82
N GLY A 1087 25.60 23.10 -33.90
CA GLY A 1087 25.79 24.46 -34.39
C GLY A 1087 26.06 24.55 -35.90
N VAL A 1088 25.58 23.56 -36.68
CA VAL A 1088 25.83 23.40 -38.12
C VAL A 1088 24.59 23.82 -38.93
N ASN A 1089 24.80 24.32 -40.14
CA ASN A 1089 23.72 24.62 -41.09
C ASN A 1089 23.00 23.35 -41.57
N ILE A 1090 21.84 23.54 -42.21
CA ILE A 1090 20.86 22.49 -42.52
C ILE A 1090 21.34 21.48 -43.59
N ASP A 1091 22.38 21.81 -44.36
CA ASP A 1091 22.82 21.05 -45.55
C ASP A 1091 23.54 19.70 -45.30
N GLU A 1092 23.60 19.20 -44.06
CA GLU A 1092 24.39 18.01 -43.66
C GLU A 1092 23.59 16.82 -43.06
N GLU A 1093 22.31 16.66 -43.38
CA GLU A 1093 21.49 15.53 -42.85
C GLU A 1093 22.13 14.14 -43.10
N SER A 1094 22.70 13.92 -44.29
CA SER A 1094 23.41 12.68 -44.65
C SER A 1094 24.64 12.40 -43.76
N SER A 1095 25.29 13.45 -43.24
CA SER A 1095 26.42 13.39 -42.31
C SER A 1095 25.98 12.83 -40.94
N GLN A 1096 24.78 13.22 -40.48
CA GLN A 1096 24.24 12.81 -39.19
C GLN A 1096 23.77 11.35 -39.19
N GLU A 1097 23.09 10.89 -40.24
CA GLU A 1097 22.68 9.48 -40.36
C GLU A 1097 23.88 8.53 -40.46
N GLN A 1098 24.93 8.91 -41.21
CA GLN A 1098 26.20 8.16 -41.22
C GLN A 1098 26.83 8.07 -39.83
N HIS A 1099 26.74 9.14 -39.03
CA HIS A 1099 27.24 9.12 -37.66
C HIS A 1099 26.37 8.25 -36.73
N LEU A 1100 25.03 8.26 -36.87
CA LEU A 1100 24.15 7.36 -36.14
C LEU A 1100 24.42 5.89 -36.48
N GLY A 1101 24.69 5.56 -37.74
CA GLY A 1101 25.11 4.21 -38.16
C GLY A 1101 26.45 3.75 -37.55
N LEU A 1102 27.39 4.66 -37.35
CA LEU A 1102 28.64 4.37 -36.61
C LEU A 1102 28.37 4.09 -35.12
N VAL A 1103 27.46 4.84 -34.47
CA VAL A 1103 27.06 4.60 -33.08
C VAL A 1103 26.25 3.30 -32.94
N ALA A 1104 25.39 2.99 -33.91
CA ALA A 1104 24.68 1.70 -34.00
C ALA A 1104 25.65 0.52 -34.09
N THR A 1105 26.75 0.69 -34.83
CA THR A 1105 27.85 -0.28 -34.91
C THR A 1105 28.61 -0.41 -33.58
N GLU A 1106 28.90 0.71 -32.89
CA GLU A 1106 29.51 0.71 -31.53
C GLU A 1106 28.65 -0.05 -30.51
N MET A 1107 27.31 0.03 -30.64
CA MET A 1107 26.34 -0.56 -29.73
C MET A 1107 25.88 -1.98 -30.12
N GLY A 1108 26.44 -2.54 -31.20
CA GLY A 1108 26.17 -3.93 -31.63
C GLY A 1108 24.84 -4.12 -32.35
N VAL A 1109 24.28 -3.06 -32.92
CA VAL A 1109 22.96 -3.03 -33.59
C VAL A 1109 23.01 -2.42 -35.00
N PRO A 1110 23.96 -2.81 -35.88
CA PRO A 1110 24.25 -2.15 -37.15
C PRO A 1110 23.13 -2.22 -38.20
N ASN A 1111 22.12 -3.08 -38.00
CA ASN A 1111 21.01 -3.31 -38.94
C ASN A 1111 19.69 -2.64 -38.49
N THR A 1112 19.70 -1.84 -37.42
CA THR A 1112 18.50 -1.17 -36.89
C THR A 1112 17.98 -0.15 -37.91
N SER A 1113 16.72 -0.28 -38.34
CA SER A 1113 16.13 0.68 -39.27
C SER A 1113 15.72 1.96 -38.54
N MET A 1114 16.39 3.07 -38.88
CA MET A 1114 16.15 4.40 -38.32
C MET A 1114 15.48 5.36 -39.32
N GLU A 1115 15.03 4.82 -40.46
CA GLU A 1115 14.36 5.54 -41.54
C GLU A 1115 12.89 5.87 -41.17
N ASP A 1116 12.29 6.84 -41.86
CA ASP A 1116 10.88 7.18 -41.68
C ASP A 1116 9.97 5.99 -42.08
N PRO A 1117 9.13 5.46 -41.16
CA PRO A 1117 8.23 4.33 -41.45
C PRO A 1117 7.22 4.62 -42.57
N CYS A 1118 6.95 5.89 -42.88
CA CYS A 1118 6.10 6.29 -44.00
C CYS A 1118 6.86 6.47 -45.33
N CYS A 1119 8.18 6.29 -45.37
CA CYS A 1119 9.00 6.41 -46.59
C CYS A 1119 9.61 5.09 -47.09
N SER A 1120 9.59 4.03 -46.29
CA SER A 1120 10.15 2.71 -46.63
C SER A 1120 9.23 1.80 -47.48
N THR A 1121 8.01 2.27 -47.82
CA THR A 1121 7.11 1.58 -48.75
C THR A 1121 7.18 2.18 -50.16
N THR A 1122 8.06 1.62 -51.00
CA THR A 1122 8.11 1.80 -52.46
C THR A 1122 8.18 0.46 -53.16
#